data_AF-A0A670JLN5-F1
#
_entry.id   AF-A0A670JLN5-F1
#
_cell.length_a   1.000
_cell.length_b   1.000
_cell.length_c   1.000
_cell.angle_alpha   90.00
_cell.angle_beta   90.00
_cell.angle_gamma   90.00
#
_symmetry.space_group_name_H-M   'P 1'
#
loop_
_entity.id
_entity.type
_entity.pdbx_description
1 polymer ?
#
loop_
_entity_poly.entity_id
_entity_poly.type
_entity_poly.pdbx_seq_one_letter_code
_entity_poly.pdbx_strand_id
1 'polypeptide(L)'
;MPFPLPHETDCKSHSRSVPKNYQHILALLLAVKEINENPQILPNISLGFHILNGYYVARTTYKASLSLLSTQHRFVPNYKCDTQNIFIDLWAFYNNGSYLYILLIHTTHPPSFQLTYGSFTPVQDDKTLFSSLYQMVPKEAHQYIGVVRLLHHFRWTWIGLFAVDDDNGDRFLHTVLPLLDQNGICYAFILRTAKRTFMEELMNIIFAQLEKYSILQDRKVSACFVYGEPPSMGVLRMYFFFAVIKSLPPVGKVWIVTSQWDFCAFSLQKLWEMETFHGALSITVRSREPLGLQTLLEIIGPSWAKGDGFIQNFWEQSFSCSLKKSDGNVEGKQACTGREKLESLPSTLFEMGMTGHSYNVYNAAYAVAHALHVLHESSPKPSHLVEGGRLTFQSLHILFNNSVGESVAFDENGELIADFDVTNWVTFPNGSFVRVKVGRLAPRDPSGKELTINDEQIEWHRSFNQVVPLSVCNDYCYPGYSRRKKEGEKFCCYDCAPCPEGLISHQMVLGIFMKHRDTPIVKANNRTLTYLLLISLLLCFLCSFLFIGQPGKATCLLRQTAFGMIFSLSLSSVLAKTITVILAFMATKPGSRMRQWLGKGLANSIVLSGLFIQANICIIWLITSPPFPDEDMNSLKEEIIVQCNEGSASMFYCVLGYMGFLGIASFTVAYFARKLPDSFNEAKFITFSMLVFCSVWLSFIPTYLSTKGKYMVAVEIFSILCSSAGLLGCIFSPKCYIIILRPELNNKEHLTRREK
;
A
#
# COMPACT_ATOMS: atom_id res chain seq x y z
N MET A 1 -7.63 -53.32 3.63
CA MET A 1 -6.47 -53.76 2.82
C MET A 1 -5.78 -52.53 2.27
N PRO A 2 -4.46 -52.36 2.36
CA PRO A 2 -3.82 -51.17 1.80
C PRO A 2 -3.69 -51.33 0.29
N PHE A 3 -4.16 -50.34 -0.44
CA PHE A 3 -4.05 -50.22 -1.89
C PHE A 3 -2.56 -50.04 -2.28
N PRO A 4 -2.02 -50.82 -3.24
CA PRO A 4 -0.63 -50.65 -3.66
C PRO A 4 -0.47 -49.40 -4.53
N LEU A 5 0.36 -48.44 -4.11
CA LEU A 5 0.85 -47.36 -4.97
C LEU A 5 1.88 -47.92 -5.97
N PRO A 6 1.88 -47.50 -7.24
CA PRO A 6 2.77 -48.06 -8.26
C PRO A 6 4.24 -47.65 -8.06
N HIS A 7 5.14 -48.59 -8.40
CA HIS A 7 6.59 -48.39 -8.40
C HIS A 7 7.05 -47.42 -9.49
N GLU A 8 7.78 -46.37 -9.11
CA GLU A 8 8.42 -45.43 -10.05
C GLU A 8 9.64 -46.12 -10.70
N THR A 9 9.55 -46.45 -12.00
CA THR A 9 10.67 -46.96 -12.80
C THR A 9 11.48 -45.82 -13.44
N ASP A 10 12.77 -45.79 -13.08
CA ASP A 10 13.90 -45.16 -13.77
C ASP A 10 13.87 -43.63 -14.02
N CYS A 11 14.33 -42.89 -13.00
CA CYS A 11 15.25 -41.77 -13.20
C CYS A 11 16.40 -41.90 -12.18
N LYS A 12 17.49 -42.57 -12.56
CA LYS A 12 18.77 -42.61 -11.82
C LYS A 12 19.50 -41.25 -11.87
N SER A 13 18.92 -40.25 -11.24
CA SER A 13 19.67 -39.14 -10.64
C SER A 13 19.20 -39.09 -9.20
N HIS A 14 20.08 -39.06 -8.21
CA HIS A 14 19.71 -39.03 -6.79
C HIS A 14 18.64 -37.96 -6.53
N SER A 15 17.36 -38.34 -6.53
CA SER A 15 16.23 -37.42 -6.45
C SER A 15 16.03 -37.06 -4.98
N ARG A 16 16.61 -35.91 -4.60
CA ARG A 16 16.43 -35.33 -3.26
C ARG A 16 14.98 -34.88 -3.12
N SER A 17 14.12 -35.75 -2.60
CA SER A 17 12.77 -35.41 -2.14
C SER A 17 12.84 -34.33 -1.04
N VAL A 18 11.74 -33.60 -0.84
CA VAL A 18 11.55 -32.70 0.29
C VAL A 18 10.76 -33.47 1.34
N PRO A 19 11.38 -33.97 2.42
CA PRO A 19 10.71 -34.87 3.37
C PRO A 19 9.43 -34.29 3.96
N LYS A 20 9.41 -32.97 4.15
CA LYS A 20 8.28 -32.24 4.73
C LYS A 20 6.98 -32.39 3.93
N ASN A 21 7.07 -32.48 2.60
CA ASN A 21 5.92 -32.64 1.72
C ASN A 21 5.24 -34.02 1.88
N TYR A 22 5.87 -34.97 2.56
CA TYR A 22 5.26 -36.27 2.84
C TYR A 22 3.97 -36.13 3.66
N GLN A 23 3.85 -35.09 4.51
CA GLN A 23 2.61 -34.83 5.25
C GLN A 23 1.41 -34.55 4.31
N HIS A 24 1.62 -33.94 3.13
CA HIS A 24 0.55 -33.75 2.13
C HIS A 24 -0.02 -35.10 1.65
N ILE A 25 0.85 -36.11 1.48
CA ILE A 25 0.46 -37.47 1.06
C ILE A 25 -0.38 -38.12 2.17
N LEU A 26 0.06 -37.98 3.43
CA LEU A 26 -0.66 -38.53 4.57
C LEU A 26 -2.01 -37.85 4.79
N ALA A 27 -2.09 -36.54 4.57
CA ALA A 27 -3.34 -35.78 4.65
C ALA A 27 -4.35 -36.24 3.59
N LEU A 28 -3.89 -36.46 2.35
CA LEU A 28 -4.73 -37.03 1.28
C LEU A 28 -5.21 -38.45 1.62
N LEU A 29 -4.29 -39.31 2.06
CA LEU A 29 -4.60 -40.69 2.46
C LEU A 29 -5.66 -40.72 3.57
N LEU A 30 -5.49 -39.87 4.59
CA LEU A 30 -6.42 -39.77 5.71
C LEU A 30 -7.82 -39.34 5.23
N ALA A 31 -7.90 -38.27 4.43
CA ALA A 31 -9.17 -37.78 3.89
C ALA A 31 -9.90 -38.85 3.08
N VAL A 32 -9.20 -39.51 2.15
CA VAL A 32 -9.79 -40.56 1.31
C VAL A 32 -10.27 -41.75 2.13
N LYS A 33 -9.52 -42.13 3.17
CA LYS A 33 -9.96 -43.18 4.10
C LYS A 33 -11.25 -42.79 4.81
N GLU A 34 -11.30 -41.60 5.39
CA GLU A 34 -12.48 -41.11 6.11
C GLU A 34 -13.71 -40.96 5.19
N ILE A 35 -13.51 -40.52 3.95
CA ILE A 35 -14.57 -40.44 2.93
C ILE A 35 -15.12 -41.83 2.58
N ASN A 36 -14.23 -42.79 2.30
CA ASN A 36 -14.64 -44.16 1.93
C ASN A 36 -15.31 -44.93 3.10
N GLU A 37 -15.01 -44.57 4.34
CA GLU A 37 -15.66 -45.13 5.54
C GLU A 37 -16.98 -44.43 5.87
N ASN A 38 -17.28 -43.28 5.24
CA ASN A 38 -18.50 -42.51 5.48
C ASN A 38 -19.65 -42.96 4.57
N PRO A 39 -20.73 -43.57 5.11
CA PRO A 39 -21.84 -44.06 4.30
C PRO A 39 -22.70 -42.95 3.68
N GLN A 40 -22.54 -41.70 4.11
CA GLN A 40 -23.32 -40.55 3.61
C GLN A 40 -22.70 -39.92 2.35
N ILE A 41 -21.42 -40.13 2.09
CA ILE A 41 -20.70 -39.53 0.97
C ILE A 41 -20.34 -40.65 0.00
N LEU A 42 -20.82 -40.56 -1.24
CA LEU A 42 -20.54 -41.53 -2.30
C LEU A 42 -20.83 -43.01 -1.90
N PRO A 43 -22.07 -43.36 -1.52
CA PRO A 43 -22.40 -44.73 -1.14
C PRO A 43 -22.15 -45.71 -2.29
N ASN A 44 -21.51 -46.85 -2.00
CA ASN A 44 -21.11 -47.88 -2.97
C ASN A 44 -20.05 -47.46 -4.01
N ILE A 45 -19.43 -46.29 -3.85
CA ILE A 45 -18.35 -45.80 -4.70
C ILE A 45 -17.12 -45.59 -3.82
N SER A 46 -15.99 -46.16 -4.22
CA SER A 46 -14.72 -45.96 -3.52
C SER A 46 -13.86 -44.95 -4.26
N LEU A 47 -13.37 -43.93 -3.55
CA LEU A 47 -12.44 -42.96 -4.08
C LEU A 47 -11.00 -43.52 -4.01
N GLY A 48 -10.31 -43.51 -5.16
CA GLY A 48 -8.89 -43.81 -5.29
C GLY A 48 -8.09 -42.59 -5.73
N PHE A 49 -6.76 -42.68 -5.69
CA PHE A 49 -5.88 -41.58 -6.11
C PHE A 49 -4.54 -42.08 -6.66
N HIS A 50 -3.92 -41.25 -7.51
CA HIS A 50 -2.58 -41.41 -8.02
C HIS A 50 -1.75 -40.16 -7.71
N ILE A 51 -0.53 -40.33 -7.20
CA ILE A 51 0.35 -39.23 -6.81
C ILE A 51 1.57 -39.25 -7.72
N LEU A 52 1.90 -38.09 -8.30
CA LEU A 52 3.08 -37.88 -9.13
C LEU A 52 3.90 -36.72 -8.57
N ASN A 53 5.22 -36.79 -8.74
CA ASN A 53 6.13 -35.75 -8.25
C ASN A 53 6.63 -34.85 -9.39
N GLY A 54 6.34 -33.54 -9.29
CA GLY A 54 6.78 -32.52 -10.25
C GLY A 54 8.12 -31.85 -9.91
N TYR A 55 8.70 -32.09 -8.72
CA TYR A 55 9.99 -31.54 -8.26
C TYR A 55 10.15 -30.01 -8.35
N TYR A 56 9.06 -29.24 -8.46
CA TYR A 56 9.08 -27.77 -8.66
C TYR A 56 9.83 -27.33 -9.92
N VAL A 57 9.94 -28.20 -10.93
CA VAL A 57 10.58 -27.91 -12.21
C VAL A 57 9.57 -28.13 -13.32
N ALA A 58 9.23 -27.08 -14.06
CA ALA A 58 8.20 -27.11 -15.11
C ALA A 58 8.38 -28.27 -16.09
N ARG A 59 9.63 -28.58 -16.49
CA ARG A 59 9.96 -29.71 -17.37
C ARG A 59 9.56 -31.06 -16.77
N THR A 60 9.81 -31.27 -15.48
CA THR A 60 9.50 -32.53 -14.80
C THR A 60 8.01 -32.65 -14.53
N THR A 61 7.35 -31.55 -14.14
CA THR A 61 5.89 -31.47 -14.06
C THR A 61 5.25 -31.86 -15.40
N TYR A 62 5.72 -31.29 -16.51
CA TYR A 62 5.22 -31.64 -17.84
C TYR A 62 5.41 -33.12 -18.19
N LYS A 63 6.58 -33.71 -17.87
CA LYS A 63 6.84 -35.14 -18.06
C LYS A 63 5.91 -36.02 -17.23
N ALA A 64 5.72 -35.70 -15.95
CA ALA A 64 4.84 -36.44 -15.04
C ALA A 64 3.39 -36.35 -15.51
N SER A 65 2.92 -35.16 -15.83
CA SER A 65 1.60 -34.89 -16.38
C SER A 65 1.29 -35.70 -17.65
N LEU A 66 2.18 -35.70 -18.64
CA LEU A 66 2.01 -36.50 -19.86
C LEU A 66 2.06 -38.00 -19.60
N SER A 67 2.76 -38.44 -18.55
CA SER A 67 2.74 -39.85 -18.15
C SER A 67 1.39 -40.27 -17.59
N LEU A 68 0.59 -39.37 -17.00
CA LEU A 68 -0.76 -39.70 -16.52
C LEU A 68 -1.77 -39.83 -17.66
N LEU A 69 -1.53 -39.11 -18.77
CA LEU A 69 -2.30 -39.28 -20.01
C LEU A 69 -1.88 -40.53 -20.82
N SER A 70 -0.84 -41.26 -20.38
CA SER A 70 -0.32 -42.46 -21.06
C SER A 70 -0.47 -43.71 -20.20
N THR A 71 -1.21 -44.72 -20.69
CA THR A 71 -1.54 -45.95 -19.95
C THR A 71 -0.35 -46.87 -19.65
N GLN A 72 0.87 -46.58 -20.15
CA GLN A 72 2.05 -47.46 -19.99
C GLN A 72 3.30 -46.78 -19.43
N HIS A 73 3.20 -45.55 -18.87
CA HIS A 73 4.37 -44.77 -18.43
C HIS A 73 5.46 -44.60 -19.52
N ARG A 74 5.11 -44.77 -20.80
CA ARG A 74 5.97 -44.59 -21.97
C ARG A 74 5.51 -43.36 -22.74
N PHE A 75 6.47 -42.50 -23.07
CA PHE A 75 6.25 -41.32 -23.90
C PHE A 75 6.17 -41.75 -25.37
N VAL A 76 4.96 -41.84 -25.92
CA VAL A 76 4.74 -42.15 -27.35
C VAL A 76 3.89 -41.04 -27.96
N PRO A 77 4.47 -40.14 -28.77
CA PRO A 77 3.70 -39.18 -29.56
C PRO A 77 2.78 -39.94 -30.55
N ASN A 78 1.51 -39.54 -30.68
CA ASN A 78 0.51 -40.06 -31.64
C ASN A 78 -0.16 -41.43 -31.39
N TYR A 79 -0.32 -41.92 -30.16
CA TYR A 79 -1.05 -43.18 -29.91
C TYR A 79 -2.54 -42.99 -29.54
N LYS A 80 -3.42 -43.86 -30.07
CA LYS A 80 -4.89 -43.83 -29.89
C LYS A 80 -5.41 -45.11 -29.19
N CYS A 81 -6.13 -44.87 -28.09
CA CYS A 81 -7.11 -45.66 -27.31
C CYS A 81 -6.87 -47.15 -26.99
N ASP A 82 -6.56 -47.41 -25.72
CA ASP A 82 -7.09 -48.58 -25.01
C ASP A 82 -8.41 -48.22 -24.32
N THR A 83 -9.34 -49.18 -24.27
CA THR A 83 -10.68 -49.03 -23.69
C THR A 83 -10.68 -49.48 -22.23
N GLN A 84 -10.26 -48.62 -21.30
CA GLN A 84 -10.57 -48.78 -19.88
C GLN A 84 -11.01 -47.47 -19.25
N ASN A 85 -12.11 -47.58 -18.49
CA ASN A 85 -12.85 -46.61 -17.68
C ASN A 85 -12.43 -45.14 -17.80
N ILE A 86 -13.36 -44.36 -18.35
CA ILE A 86 -13.38 -42.90 -18.29
C ILE A 86 -13.18 -42.50 -16.82
N PHE A 87 -11.96 -42.11 -16.47
CA PHE A 87 -11.69 -41.44 -15.21
C PHE A 87 -12.55 -40.18 -15.20
N ILE A 88 -13.29 -39.93 -14.12
CA ILE A 88 -13.71 -38.56 -13.85
C ILE A 88 -12.41 -37.84 -13.48
N ASP A 89 -11.80 -37.25 -14.51
CA ASP A 89 -10.47 -36.68 -14.52
C ASP A 89 -10.43 -35.43 -13.64
N LEU A 90 -10.19 -35.66 -12.35
CA LEU A 90 -9.85 -34.61 -11.41
C LEU A 90 -8.34 -34.48 -11.31
N TRP A 91 -7.88 -33.23 -11.43
CA TRP A 91 -6.48 -32.91 -11.33
C TRP A 91 -6.23 -31.90 -10.21
N ALA A 92 -5.36 -32.27 -9.27
CA ALA A 92 -4.94 -31.44 -8.15
C ALA A 92 -3.52 -30.88 -8.39
N PHE A 93 -3.39 -29.55 -8.49
CA PHE A 93 -2.10 -28.89 -8.80
C PHE A 93 -1.53 -28.04 -7.68
N TYR A 94 -0.21 -27.88 -7.72
CA TYR A 94 0.54 -27.13 -6.73
C TYR A 94 0.77 -25.65 -7.07
N ASN A 95 1.29 -25.26 -8.24
CA ASN A 95 1.53 -23.83 -8.54
C ASN A 95 1.39 -23.45 -10.03
N ASN A 96 1.60 -22.15 -10.32
CA ASN A 96 1.66 -21.50 -11.63
C ASN A 96 2.58 -22.17 -12.67
N GLY A 97 3.64 -22.89 -12.26
CA GLY A 97 4.48 -23.70 -13.15
C GLY A 97 3.72 -24.84 -13.85
N SER A 98 2.47 -25.09 -13.45
CA SER A 98 1.54 -26.05 -14.05
C SER A 98 0.57 -25.40 -15.05
N TYR A 99 0.65 -24.09 -15.31
CA TYR A 99 -0.28 -23.34 -16.16
C TYR A 99 -0.49 -23.97 -17.54
N LEU A 100 0.60 -24.27 -18.25
CA LEU A 100 0.55 -24.89 -19.58
C LEU A 100 -0.14 -26.24 -19.57
N TYR A 101 -0.10 -26.95 -18.44
CA TYR A 101 -0.73 -28.24 -18.29
C TYR A 101 -2.21 -28.14 -17.92
N ILE A 102 -2.59 -27.24 -17.01
CA ILE A 102 -3.99 -26.91 -16.72
C ILE A 102 -4.70 -26.53 -18.03
N LEU A 103 -4.03 -25.73 -18.87
CA LEU A 103 -4.48 -25.38 -20.21
C LEU A 103 -4.58 -26.60 -21.16
N LEU A 104 -3.58 -27.49 -21.15
CA LEU A 104 -3.61 -28.71 -21.97
C LEU A 104 -4.78 -29.62 -21.61
N ILE A 105 -5.05 -29.86 -20.32
CA ILE A 105 -6.19 -30.67 -19.89
C ILE A 105 -7.50 -29.99 -20.28
N HIS A 106 -7.61 -28.67 -20.04
CA HIS A 106 -8.83 -27.93 -20.36
C HIS A 106 -9.18 -28.03 -21.86
N THR A 107 -8.16 -28.01 -22.73
CA THR A 107 -8.35 -28.11 -24.18
C THR A 107 -8.55 -29.54 -24.70
N THR A 108 -7.94 -30.55 -24.05
CA THR A 108 -7.99 -31.96 -24.53
C THR A 108 -9.09 -32.80 -23.90
N HIS A 109 -9.50 -32.50 -22.66
CA HIS A 109 -10.52 -33.23 -21.89
C HIS A 109 -11.57 -32.32 -21.21
N PRO A 110 -12.35 -31.52 -21.98
CA PRO A 110 -13.49 -30.78 -21.44
C PRO A 110 -14.76 -31.65 -21.33
N PRO A 111 -15.54 -31.61 -20.22
CA PRO A 111 -15.41 -30.72 -19.05
C PRO A 111 -14.75 -31.42 -17.84
N SER A 112 -13.54 -31.02 -17.46
CA SER A 112 -12.83 -31.53 -16.28
C SER A 112 -12.96 -30.59 -15.08
N PHE A 113 -13.18 -31.17 -13.89
CA PHE A 113 -13.09 -30.45 -12.62
C PHE A 113 -11.61 -30.30 -12.25
N GLN A 114 -11.15 -29.07 -12.05
CA GLN A 114 -9.75 -28.80 -11.77
C GLN A 114 -9.64 -28.08 -10.44
N LEU A 115 -8.70 -28.53 -9.61
CA LEU A 115 -8.51 -27.97 -8.28
C LEU A 115 -7.02 -27.68 -8.05
N THR A 116 -6.70 -26.52 -7.49
CA THR A 116 -5.34 -26.23 -7.02
C THR A 116 -5.32 -26.17 -5.49
N TYR A 117 -4.25 -26.65 -4.87
CA TYR A 117 -4.05 -26.56 -3.41
C TYR A 117 -2.83 -25.70 -3.04
N GLY A 118 -2.12 -25.16 -4.03
CA GLY A 118 -1.25 -24.00 -3.90
C GLY A 118 -1.74 -22.83 -4.74
N SER A 119 -1.03 -21.71 -4.66
CA SER A 119 -1.44 -20.44 -5.30
C SER A 119 -1.40 -20.53 -6.83
N PHE A 120 -2.49 -20.10 -7.48
CA PHE A 120 -2.58 -19.98 -8.93
C PHE A 120 -3.21 -18.64 -9.33
N THR A 121 -2.53 -17.87 -10.18
CA THR A 121 -3.07 -16.57 -10.62
C THR A 121 -3.08 -16.49 -12.15
N PRO A 122 -4.25 -16.70 -12.80
CA PRO A 122 -4.35 -16.65 -14.25
C PRO A 122 -4.03 -15.24 -14.79
N VAL A 123 -3.56 -15.16 -16.04
CA VAL A 123 -3.41 -13.88 -16.74
C VAL A 123 -4.79 -13.31 -17.00
N GLN A 124 -4.94 -11.98 -16.97
CA GLN A 124 -6.24 -11.29 -16.91
C GLN A 124 -7.18 -11.61 -18.08
N ASP A 125 -6.63 -11.98 -19.25
CA ASP A 125 -7.39 -12.40 -20.44
C ASP A 125 -7.85 -13.88 -20.40
N ASP A 126 -7.34 -14.70 -19.48
CA ASP A 126 -7.60 -16.15 -19.41
C ASP A 126 -8.66 -16.55 -18.37
N LYS A 127 -9.27 -15.59 -17.66
CA LYS A 127 -10.30 -15.89 -16.66
C LYS A 127 -11.48 -16.66 -17.23
N THR A 128 -11.80 -16.45 -18.51
CA THR A 128 -12.86 -17.16 -19.23
C THR A 128 -12.45 -18.61 -19.55
N LEU A 129 -11.15 -18.85 -19.82
CA LEU A 129 -10.57 -20.17 -20.09
C LEU A 129 -10.51 -21.07 -18.85
N PHE A 130 -10.36 -20.53 -17.65
CA PHE A 130 -10.25 -21.32 -16.41
C PHE A 130 -11.51 -21.31 -15.54
N SER A 131 -12.68 -21.16 -16.16
CA SER A 131 -13.97 -21.05 -15.47
C SER A 131 -14.41 -22.29 -14.66
N SER A 132 -13.73 -23.44 -14.79
CA SER A 132 -13.96 -24.65 -13.98
C SER A 132 -12.83 -24.94 -12.97
N LEU A 133 -11.97 -23.96 -12.71
CA LEU A 133 -10.85 -24.08 -11.77
C LEU A 133 -11.24 -23.59 -10.37
N TYR A 134 -11.06 -24.45 -9.37
CA TYR A 134 -11.24 -24.12 -7.96
C TYR A 134 -9.90 -24.06 -7.25
N GLN A 135 -9.71 -23.11 -6.34
CA GLN A 135 -8.48 -22.93 -5.59
C GLN A 135 -8.73 -23.13 -4.10
N MET A 136 -8.10 -24.14 -3.51
CA MET A 136 -8.10 -24.41 -2.06
C MET A 136 -7.15 -23.48 -1.30
N VAL A 137 -6.67 -22.42 -1.91
CA VAL A 137 -5.85 -21.39 -1.26
C VAL A 137 -6.62 -20.08 -1.29
N PRO A 138 -6.74 -19.38 -0.14
CA PRO A 138 -7.39 -18.08 -0.12
C PRO A 138 -6.57 -17.03 -0.86
N LYS A 139 -7.26 -16.03 -1.40
CA LYS A 139 -6.66 -14.97 -2.21
C LYS A 139 -5.46 -14.30 -1.53
N GLU A 140 -4.31 -14.29 -2.21
CA GLU A 140 -3.05 -13.72 -1.69
C GLU A 140 -3.15 -12.25 -1.31
N ALA A 141 -3.98 -11.47 -2.02
CA ALA A 141 -4.17 -10.04 -1.74
C ALA A 141 -4.60 -9.78 -0.28
N HIS A 142 -5.37 -10.68 0.32
CA HIS A 142 -5.76 -10.56 1.73
C HIS A 142 -4.57 -10.69 2.68
N GLN A 143 -3.55 -11.48 2.32
CA GLN A 143 -2.31 -11.60 3.09
C GLN A 143 -1.52 -10.29 3.04
N TYR A 144 -1.41 -9.67 1.86
CA TYR A 144 -0.70 -8.39 1.70
C TYR A 144 -1.36 -7.28 2.53
N ILE A 145 -2.69 -7.19 2.48
CA ILE A 145 -3.46 -6.28 3.33
C ILE A 145 -3.21 -6.59 4.81
N GLY A 146 -3.24 -7.87 5.19
CA GLY A 146 -2.94 -8.32 6.55
C GLY A 146 -1.56 -7.90 7.05
N VAL A 147 -0.52 -8.04 6.21
CA VAL A 147 0.83 -7.56 6.53
C VAL A 147 0.85 -6.05 6.73
N VAL A 148 0.20 -5.28 5.86
CA VAL A 148 0.14 -3.82 6.02
C VAL A 148 -0.56 -3.42 7.33
N ARG A 149 -1.64 -4.11 7.71
CA ARG A 149 -2.28 -3.93 9.03
C ARG A 149 -1.34 -4.27 10.18
N LEU A 150 -0.55 -5.35 10.05
CA LEU A 150 0.44 -5.76 11.03
C LEU A 150 1.56 -4.71 11.18
N LEU A 151 2.04 -4.14 10.08
CA LEU A 151 3.02 -3.06 10.08
C LEU A 151 2.47 -1.81 10.78
N HIS A 152 1.20 -1.46 10.53
CA HIS A 152 0.54 -0.36 11.22
C HIS A 152 0.38 -0.60 12.72
N HIS A 153 0.02 -1.82 13.12
CA HIS A 153 -0.14 -2.20 14.52
C HIS A 153 1.14 -1.90 15.33
N PHE A 154 2.31 -2.27 14.79
CA PHE A 154 3.61 -1.97 15.41
C PHE A 154 4.21 -0.60 15.04
N ARG A 155 3.50 0.22 14.26
CA ARG A 155 3.95 1.53 13.76
C ARG A 155 5.26 1.48 12.96
N TRP A 156 5.49 0.39 12.23
CA TRP A 156 6.64 0.23 11.35
C TRP A 156 6.41 0.91 10.01
N THR A 157 7.24 1.90 9.71
CA THR A 157 7.13 2.73 8.48
C THR A 157 8.36 2.66 7.60
N TRP A 158 9.40 1.93 8.02
CA TRP A 158 10.66 1.75 7.28
C TRP A 158 11.04 0.27 7.27
N ILE A 159 10.79 -0.43 6.16
CA ILE A 159 10.94 -1.89 6.08
C ILE A 159 11.90 -2.34 4.98
N GLY A 160 12.42 -3.56 5.08
CA GLY A 160 13.10 -4.24 3.96
C GLY A 160 12.11 -5.10 3.16
N LEU A 161 12.32 -5.23 1.86
CA LEU A 161 11.53 -6.12 1.01
C LEU A 161 12.40 -7.22 0.40
N PHE A 162 11.87 -8.44 0.37
CA PHE A 162 12.47 -9.57 -0.34
C PHE A 162 11.46 -10.15 -1.32
N ALA A 163 11.90 -10.39 -2.55
CA ALA A 163 11.07 -10.99 -3.59
C ALA A 163 11.92 -11.98 -4.40
N VAL A 164 11.32 -13.05 -4.91
CA VAL A 164 12.01 -13.99 -5.80
C VAL A 164 12.27 -13.34 -7.15
N ASP A 165 13.38 -13.71 -7.79
CA ASP A 165 13.70 -13.24 -9.13
C ASP A 165 12.95 -14.01 -10.23
N ASP A 166 11.62 -13.86 -10.22
CA ASP A 166 10.66 -14.41 -11.17
C ASP A 166 9.41 -13.53 -11.33
N ASP A 167 8.51 -13.92 -12.24
CA ASP A 167 7.28 -13.18 -12.55
C ASP A 167 6.35 -13.04 -11.34
N ASN A 168 6.39 -14.00 -10.42
CA ASN A 168 5.61 -13.97 -9.19
C ASN A 168 6.14 -12.91 -8.23
N GLY A 169 7.48 -12.82 -8.07
CA GLY A 169 8.13 -11.77 -7.31
C GLY A 169 7.90 -10.38 -7.88
N ASP A 170 7.83 -10.24 -9.20
CA ASP A 170 7.47 -8.98 -9.86
C ASP A 170 6.01 -8.60 -9.61
N ARG A 171 5.09 -9.56 -9.70
CA ARG A 171 3.67 -9.35 -9.37
C ARG A 171 3.47 -8.95 -7.91
N PHE A 172 4.23 -9.59 -7.01
CA PHE A 172 4.25 -9.23 -5.60
C PHE A 172 4.66 -7.77 -5.40
N LEU A 173 5.81 -7.36 -5.96
CA LEU A 173 6.28 -5.98 -5.84
C LEU A 173 5.30 -4.99 -6.47
N HIS A 174 4.76 -5.29 -7.66
CA HIS A 174 3.75 -4.46 -8.31
C HIS A 174 2.49 -4.27 -7.47
N THR A 175 2.12 -5.26 -6.66
CA THR A 175 0.93 -5.20 -5.79
C THR A 175 1.22 -4.51 -4.46
N VAL A 176 2.35 -4.83 -3.83
CA VAL A 176 2.68 -4.40 -2.47
C VAL A 176 3.26 -2.99 -2.44
N LEU A 177 4.04 -2.57 -3.44
CA LEU A 177 4.63 -1.23 -3.43
C LEU A 177 3.57 -0.11 -3.39
N PRO A 178 2.54 -0.08 -4.26
CA PRO A 178 1.48 0.92 -4.17
C PRO A 178 0.68 0.80 -2.87
N LEU A 179 0.48 -0.42 -2.37
CA LEU A 179 -0.25 -0.66 -1.13
C LEU A 179 0.50 -0.08 0.08
N LEU A 180 1.82 -0.22 0.14
CA LEU A 180 2.65 0.39 1.20
C LEU A 180 2.62 1.92 1.11
N ASP A 181 2.76 2.47 -0.10
CA ASP A 181 2.76 3.91 -0.33
C ASP A 181 1.43 4.56 0.08
N GLN A 182 0.30 3.97 -0.30
CA GLN A 182 -1.05 4.41 0.11
C GLN A 182 -1.24 4.39 1.64
N ASN A 183 -0.49 3.55 2.34
CA ASN A 183 -0.55 3.37 3.78
C ASN A 183 0.58 4.11 4.53
N GLY A 184 1.36 4.95 3.84
CA GLY A 184 2.39 5.78 4.49
C GLY A 184 3.61 4.98 4.97
N ILE A 185 3.89 3.82 4.38
CA ILE A 185 5.01 2.94 4.72
C ILE A 185 6.02 2.96 3.57
N CYS A 186 7.30 3.16 3.89
CA CYS A 186 8.38 3.12 2.92
C CYS A 186 9.24 1.86 3.09
N TYR A 187 9.84 1.43 1.99
CA TYR A 187 10.88 0.41 2.01
C TYR A 187 12.28 1.03 1.87
N ALA A 188 13.26 0.49 2.59
CA ALA A 188 14.67 0.88 2.51
C ALA A 188 15.38 0.26 1.31
N PHE A 189 15.12 -1.03 1.07
CA PHE A 189 15.75 -1.80 0.01
C PHE A 189 14.82 -2.90 -0.49
N ILE A 190 15.09 -3.39 -1.70
CA ILE A 190 14.50 -4.59 -2.27
C ILE A 190 15.65 -5.56 -2.57
N LEU A 191 15.60 -6.76 -1.99
CA LEU A 191 16.54 -7.84 -2.30
C LEU A 191 15.83 -8.93 -3.10
N ARG A 192 16.38 -9.24 -4.27
CA ARG A 192 15.86 -10.24 -5.19
C ARG A 192 16.50 -11.58 -4.91
N THR A 193 15.80 -12.57 -4.36
CA THR A 193 16.35 -13.90 -4.07
C THR A 193 16.36 -14.76 -5.33
N ALA A 194 17.35 -15.64 -5.48
CA ALA A 194 17.44 -16.50 -6.66
C ALA A 194 16.23 -17.43 -6.80
N LYS A 195 15.69 -17.54 -8.01
CA LYS A 195 14.74 -18.61 -8.35
C LYS A 195 15.44 -19.97 -8.31
N ARG A 196 14.68 -21.05 -8.08
CA ARG A 196 15.26 -22.40 -8.01
C ARG A 196 15.68 -22.88 -9.40
N THR A 197 16.98 -23.10 -9.58
CA THR A 197 17.57 -23.70 -10.79
C THR A 197 18.49 -24.88 -10.42
N PHE A 198 19.41 -25.25 -11.31
CA PHE A 198 20.41 -26.28 -11.03
C PHE A 198 21.37 -25.82 -9.93
N MET A 199 21.85 -26.76 -9.10
CA MET A 199 22.63 -26.42 -7.88
C MET A 199 23.88 -25.56 -8.17
N GLU A 200 24.58 -25.80 -9.29
CA GLU A 200 25.78 -25.06 -9.65
C GLU A 200 25.50 -23.59 -9.96
N GLU A 201 24.46 -23.32 -10.77
CA GLU A 201 24.03 -21.97 -11.11
C GLU A 201 23.51 -21.23 -9.87
N LEU A 202 22.76 -21.93 -9.01
CA LEU A 202 22.25 -21.40 -7.76
C LEU A 202 23.38 -20.95 -6.81
N MET A 203 24.46 -21.72 -6.72
CA MET A 203 25.63 -21.37 -5.91
C MET A 203 26.31 -20.09 -6.40
N ASN A 204 26.49 -19.94 -7.72
CA ASN A 204 27.08 -18.73 -8.30
C ASN A 204 26.24 -17.48 -8.00
N ILE A 205 24.91 -17.59 -8.12
CA ILE A 205 24.01 -16.48 -7.81
C ILE A 205 24.07 -16.13 -6.32
N ILE A 206 24.06 -17.12 -5.43
CA ILE A 206 24.16 -16.89 -3.98
C ILE A 206 25.46 -16.18 -3.62
N PHE A 207 26.60 -16.58 -4.19
CA PHE A 207 27.87 -15.91 -3.95
C PHE A 207 27.86 -14.45 -4.41
N ALA A 208 27.31 -14.15 -5.59
CA ALA A 208 27.14 -12.77 -6.05
C ALA A 208 26.21 -11.96 -5.14
N GLN A 209 25.17 -12.59 -4.58
CA GLN A 209 24.25 -11.94 -3.64
C GLN A 209 24.89 -11.60 -2.29
N LEU A 210 25.90 -12.37 -1.85
CA LEU A 210 26.58 -12.13 -0.58
C LEU A 210 27.35 -10.80 -0.57
N GLU A 211 27.71 -10.27 -1.73
CA GLU A 211 28.29 -8.92 -1.84
C GLU A 211 27.32 -7.83 -1.33
N LYS A 212 26.02 -8.09 -1.38
CA LYS A 212 24.96 -7.17 -0.91
C LYS A 212 24.61 -7.35 0.57
N TYR A 213 25.30 -8.23 1.31
CA TYR A 213 24.98 -8.56 2.70
C TYR A 213 25.02 -7.36 3.64
N SER A 214 25.86 -6.36 3.36
CA SER A 214 25.97 -5.12 4.15
C SER A 214 24.66 -4.35 4.26
N ILE A 215 23.77 -4.45 3.26
CA ILE A 215 22.45 -3.81 3.28
C ILE A 215 21.59 -4.33 4.44
N LEU A 216 21.76 -5.60 4.82
CA LEU A 216 21.01 -6.23 5.92
C LEU A 216 21.51 -5.78 7.30
N GLN A 217 22.66 -5.14 7.38
CA GLN A 217 23.22 -4.64 8.64
C GLN A 217 22.65 -3.27 9.04
N ASP A 218 21.81 -2.64 8.20
CA ASP A 218 21.15 -1.39 8.54
C ASP A 218 20.26 -1.56 9.79
N ARG A 219 20.64 -0.87 10.88
CA ARG A 219 19.93 -0.94 12.16
C ARG A 219 18.58 -0.23 12.13
N LYS A 220 18.33 0.68 11.18
CA LYS A 220 17.03 1.37 11.04
C LYS A 220 15.94 0.46 10.50
N VAL A 221 16.33 -0.59 9.78
CA VAL A 221 15.42 -1.60 9.23
C VAL A 221 15.37 -2.77 10.19
N SER A 222 14.37 -2.81 11.07
CA SER A 222 14.19 -3.95 11.98
C SER A 222 13.24 -5.00 11.42
N ALA A 223 12.33 -4.62 10.51
CA ALA A 223 11.34 -5.52 9.90
C ALA A 223 11.57 -5.71 8.40
N CYS A 224 11.44 -6.95 7.93
CA CYS A 224 11.57 -7.32 6.52
C CYS A 224 10.35 -8.13 6.07
N PHE A 225 9.66 -7.67 5.03
CA PHE A 225 8.57 -8.42 4.40
C PHE A 225 9.12 -9.25 3.24
N VAL A 226 8.95 -10.57 3.35
CA VAL A 226 9.52 -11.55 2.43
C VAL A 226 8.41 -12.26 1.67
N TYR A 227 8.51 -12.21 0.35
CA TYR A 227 7.71 -13.00 -0.56
C TYR A 227 8.53 -14.09 -1.22
N GLY A 228 7.95 -15.28 -1.31
CA GLY A 228 8.39 -16.33 -2.22
C GLY A 228 7.65 -17.63 -2.02
N GLU A 229 7.80 -18.51 -2.99
CA GLU A 229 7.23 -19.86 -2.96
C GLU A 229 8.08 -20.78 -2.06
N PRO A 230 7.57 -21.96 -1.66
CA PRO A 230 8.31 -22.93 -0.84
C PRO A 230 9.76 -23.24 -1.20
N PRO A 231 10.19 -23.32 -2.48
CA PRO A 231 11.62 -23.48 -2.78
C PRO A 231 12.50 -22.27 -2.37
N SER A 232 11.94 -21.06 -2.32
CA SER A 232 12.66 -19.81 -2.07
C SER A 232 13.24 -19.75 -0.66
N MET A 233 12.57 -20.37 0.31
CA MET A 233 13.09 -20.45 1.67
C MET A 233 14.39 -21.26 1.75
N GLY A 234 14.46 -22.38 1.02
CA GLY A 234 15.68 -23.18 0.94
C GLY A 234 16.86 -22.36 0.43
N VAL A 235 16.62 -21.47 -0.54
CA VAL A 235 17.62 -20.53 -1.09
C VAL A 235 18.04 -19.48 -0.07
N LEU A 236 17.08 -18.87 0.64
CA LEU A 236 17.38 -17.87 1.66
C LEU A 236 18.18 -18.48 2.83
N ARG A 237 17.88 -19.73 3.22
CA ARG A 237 18.68 -20.47 4.21
C ARG A 237 20.10 -20.75 3.71
N MET A 238 20.26 -21.09 2.43
CA MET A 238 21.59 -21.25 1.82
C MET A 238 22.37 -19.95 1.88
N TYR A 239 21.73 -18.82 1.55
CA TYR A 239 22.33 -17.50 1.64
C TYR A 239 22.89 -17.20 3.05
N PHE A 240 22.08 -17.39 4.09
CA PHE A 240 22.53 -17.18 5.47
C PHE A 240 23.58 -18.20 5.93
N PHE A 241 23.46 -19.45 5.50
CA PHE A 241 24.46 -20.47 5.80
C PHE A 241 25.84 -20.11 5.21
N PHE A 242 25.89 -19.65 3.96
CA PHE A 242 27.14 -19.19 3.37
C PHE A 242 27.66 -17.89 4.00
N ALA A 243 26.78 -17.01 4.48
CA ALA A 243 27.20 -15.85 5.25
C ALA A 243 27.95 -16.26 6.53
N VAL A 244 27.46 -17.28 7.25
CA VAL A 244 28.15 -17.86 8.42
C VAL A 244 29.50 -18.47 8.04
N ILE A 245 29.56 -19.26 6.95
CA ILE A 245 30.84 -19.83 6.46
C ILE A 245 31.86 -18.73 6.13
N LYS A 246 31.39 -17.60 5.58
CA LYS A 246 32.23 -16.43 5.29
C LYS A 246 32.52 -15.57 6.52
N SER A 247 32.14 -16.00 7.72
CA SER A 247 32.32 -15.29 8.99
C SER A 247 31.71 -13.88 8.98
N LEU A 248 30.60 -13.69 8.24
CA LEU A 248 29.84 -12.45 8.26
C LEU A 248 29.03 -12.36 9.57
N PRO A 249 28.81 -11.15 10.12
CA PRO A 249 28.10 -10.98 11.37
C PRO A 249 26.62 -11.40 11.23
N PRO A 250 26.01 -11.97 12.28
CA PRO A 250 24.61 -12.39 12.25
C PRO A 250 23.67 -11.19 12.08
N VAL A 251 22.55 -11.42 11.42
CA VAL A 251 21.53 -10.40 11.13
C VAL A 251 20.31 -10.69 11.98
N GLY A 252 19.99 -9.75 12.88
CA GLY A 252 18.74 -9.78 13.64
C GLY A 252 17.69 -8.90 12.99
N LYS A 253 16.65 -9.53 12.42
CA LYS A 253 15.48 -8.87 11.83
C LYS A 253 14.22 -9.60 12.25
N VAL A 254 13.10 -8.89 12.26
CA VAL A 254 11.77 -9.49 12.24
C VAL A 254 11.42 -9.84 10.80
N TRP A 255 11.33 -11.12 10.50
CA TRP A 255 10.90 -11.61 9.21
C TRP A 255 9.38 -11.74 9.19
N ILE A 256 8.72 -11.06 8.26
CA ILE A 256 7.29 -11.20 8.00
C ILE A 256 7.14 -12.02 6.73
N VAL A 257 6.47 -13.17 6.82
CA VAL A 257 6.36 -14.12 5.69
C VAL A 257 4.89 -14.47 5.38
N THR A 258 4.63 -14.79 4.12
CA THR A 258 3.30 -15.18 3.62
C THR A 258 2.97 -16.65 3.92
N SER A 259 1.73 -17.07 3.65
CA SER A 259 1.21 -18.41 3.98
C SER A 259 1.83 -19.54 3.19
N GLN A 260 2.43 -19.20 2.05
CA GLN A 260 3.15 -20.15 1.21
C GLN A 260 4.58 -20.37 1.73
N TRP A 261 4.99 -19.74 2.82
CA TRP A 261 6.35 -19.87 3.33
C TRP A 261 6.45 -21.03 4.33
N ASP A 262 7.25 -22.04 3.99
CA ASP A 262 7.52 -23.19 4.86
C ASP A 262 9.02 -23.51 4.95
N PHE A 263 9.50 -23.84 6.16
CA PHE A 263 10.85 -24.33 6.40
C PHE A 263 11.01 -25.76 5.88
N CYS A 264 10.98 -25.93 4.57
CA CYS A 264 11.34 -27.19 3.93
C CYS A 264 12.86 -27.33 3.93
N ALA A 265 13.40 -28.23 4.76
CA ALA A 265 14.81 -28.60 4.71
C ALA A 265 15.03 -29.73 3.71
N PHE A 266 16.02 -29.58 2.82
CA PHE A 266 16.64 -30.75 2.19
C PHE A 266 17.44 -31.52 3.23
N SER A 267 17.74 -32.80 2.96
CA SER A 267 18.60 -33.63 3.83
C SER A 267 19.90 -32.93 4.27
N LEU A 268 20.53 -32.12 3.41
CA LEU A 268 21.76 -31.35 3.71
C LEU A 268 21.54 -30.17 4.68
N GLN A 269 20.32 -29.65 4.76
CA GLN A 269 19.95 -28.49 5.58
C GLN A 269 19.41 -28.88 6.96
N LYS A 270 19.43 -30.19 7.28
CA LYS A 270 18.99 -30.76 8.56
C LYS A 270 19.74 -30.15 9.75
N LEU A 271 21.01 -29.79 9.57
CA LEU A 271 21.91 -29.31 10.62
C LEU A 271 22.12 -27.78 10.60
N TRP A 272 21.44 -27.05 9.73
CA TRP A 272 21.67 -25.61 9.60
C TRP A 272 20.84 -24.86 10.65
N GLU A 273 21.51 -23.98 11.39
CA GLU A 273 20.91 -23.17 12.45
C GLU A 273 19.77 -22.29 11.91
N MET A 274 18.72 -22.18 12.71
CA MET A 274 17.48 -21.45 12.38
C MET A 274 17.38 -20.15 13.17
N GLU A 275 18.43 -19.79 13.90
CA GLU A 275 18.42 -18.69 14.85
C GLU A 275 18.10 -17.34 14.18
N THR A 276 18.58 -17.12 12.95
CA THR A 276 18.27 -15.92 12.14
C THR A 276 16.77 -15.66 11.98
N PHE A 277 15.93 -16.70 12.03
CA PHE A 277 14.48 -16.61 11.88
C PHE A 277 13.72 -16.65 13.21
N HIS A 278 14.43 -16.62 14.35
CA HIS A 278 13.82 -16.52 15.66
C HIS A 278 12.96 -15.26 15.77
N GLY A 279 11.70 -15.41 16.19
CA GLY A 279 10.75 -14.31 16.31
C GLY A 279 10.15 -13.84 14.99
N ALA A 280 10.25 -14.64 13.91
CA ALA A 280 9.55 -14.36 12.66
C ALA A 280 8.03 -14.41 12.85
N LEU A 281 7.30 -13.61 12.07
CA LEU A 281 5.84 -13.59 12.02
C LEU A 281 5.39 -14.13 10.67
N SER A 282 4.47 -15.10 10.67
CA SER A 282 3.89 -15.63 9.44
C SER A 282 2.37 -15.54 9.45
N ILE A 283 1.80 -15.17 8.31
CA ILE A 283 0.38 -15.34 8.04
C ILE A 283 0.20 -16.77 7.53
N THR A 284 -0.61 -17.60 8.17
CA THR A 284 -0.82 -19.00 7.77
C THR A 284 -2.29 -19.26 7.49
N VAL A 285 -2.59 -20.13 6.50
CA VAL A 285 -3.96 -20.61 6.32
C VAL A 285 -4.37 -21.36 7.58
N ARG A 286 -5.56 -21.04 8.11
CA ARG A 286 -6.09 -21.67 9.31
C ARG A 286 -6.23 -23.19 9.09
N SER A 287 -5.65 -23.96 9.99
CA SER A 287 -5.81 -25.43 10.02
C SER A 287 -6.42 -25.88 11.34
N ARG A 288 -7.06 -27.05 11.30
CA ARG A 288 -7.51 -27.78 12.49
C ARG A 288 -7.00 -29.21 12.39
N GLU A 289 -6.68 -29.80 13.53
CA GLU A 289 -6.14 -31.16 13.61
C GLU A 289 -7.28 -32.18 13.54
N PRO A 290 -7.32 -33.05 12.52
CA PRO A 290 -8.26 -34.17 12.49
C PRO A 290 -7.85 -35.23 13.52
N LEU A 291 -8.82 -35.80 14.25
CA LEU A 291 -8.57 -36.80 15.29
C LEU A 291 -7.79 -38.02 14.76
N GLY A 292 -8.02 -38.42 13.50
CA GLY A 292 -7.36 -39.57 12.89
C GLY A 292 -5.89 -39.37 12.52
N LEU A 293 -5.39 -38.12 12.47
CA LEU A 293 -4.02 -37.84 12.02
C LEU A 293 -2.98 -38.41 12.99
N GLN A 294 -3.13 -38.16 14.29
CA GLN A 294 -2.15 -38.61 15.28
C GLN A 294 -2.04 -40.15 15.31
N THR A 295 -3.18 -40.85 15.24
CA THR A 295 -3.21 -42.31 15.16
C THR A 295 -2.52 -42.82 13.89
N LEU A 296 -2.70 -42.14 12.75
CA LEU A 296 -2.02 -42.50 11.50
C LEU A 296 -0.50 -42.33 11.62
N LEU A 297 -0.04 -41.24 12.23
CA LEU A 297 1.38 -40.94 12.42
C LEU A 297 2.09 -41.90 13.38
N GLU A 298 1.38 -42.51 14.33
CA GLU A 298 1.93 -43.51 15.25
C GLU A 298 2.13 -44.89 14.59
N ILE A 299 1.27 -45.25 13.64
CA ILE A 299 1.26 -46.57 12.99
C ILE A 299 2.19 -46.61 11.78
N ILE A 300 2.47 -45.45 11.19
CA ILE A 300 3.28 -45.37 9.97
C ILE A 300 4.72 -45.78 10.24
N GLY A 301 5.28 -46.57 9.34
CA GLY A 301 6.63 -47.06 9.47
C GLY A 301 7.14 -47.72 8.21
N PRO A 302 8.42 -48.12 8.17
CA PRO A 302 9.07 -48.61 6.95
C PRO A 302 8.42 -49.85 6.33
N SER A 303 7.64 -50.61 7.10
CA SER A 303 6.89 -51.77 6.62
C SER A 303 5.85 -51.41 5.55
N TRP A 304 5.44 -50.14 5.48
CA TRP A 304 4.51 -49.63 4.48
C TRP A 304 5.13 -49.44 3.09
N ALA A 305 6.45 -49.64 2.94
CA ALA A 305 7.17 -49.45 1.66
C ALA A 305 6.68 -50.34 0.49
N LYS A 306 5.91 -51.40 0.75
CA LYS A 306 5.26 -52.20 -0.31
C LYS A 306 4.02 -51.53 -0.91
N GLY A 307 3.37 -50.64 -0.16
CA GLY A 307 2.17 -49.92 -0.57
C GLY A 307 2.38 -48.43 -0.78
N ASP A 308 3.46 -47.85 -0.26
CA ASP A 308 3.86 -46.45 -0.40
C ASP A 308 5.21 -46.33 -1.11
N GLY A 309 5.20 -45.85 -2.35
CA GLY A 309 6.41 -45.65 -3.16
C GLY A 309 7.31 -44.49 -2.70
N PHE A 310 6.80 -43.59 -1.85
CA PHE A 310 7.51 -42.40 -1.37
C PHE A 310 8.15 -42.61 0.01
N ILE A 311 7.58 -43.48 0.84
CA ILE A 311 8.04 -43.69 2.22
C ILE A 311 9.52 -44.11 2.28
N GLN A 312 9.99 -44.91 1.32
CA GLN A 312 11.39 -45.33 1.31
C GLN A 312 12.33 -44.12 1.23
N ASN A 313 12.10 -43.24 0.26
CA ASN A 313 12.94 -42.06 0.06
C ASN A 313 12.82 -41.10 1.26
N PHE A 314 11.60 -40.90 1.76
CA PHE A 314 11.35 -40.09 2.96
C PHE A 314 12.10 -40.62 4.19
N TRP A 315 12.00 -41.92 4.49
CA TRP A 315 12.59 -42.52 5.69
C TRP A 315 14.11 -42.53 5.64
N GLU A 316 14.69 -42.95 4.50
CA GLU A 316 16.14 -43.00 4.30
C GLU A 316 16.77 -41.60 4.38
N GLN A 317 16.07 -40.56 3.90
CA GLN A 317 16.53 -39.18 4.02
C GLN A 317 16.38 -38.64 5.44
N SER A 318 15.21 -38.79 6.05
CA SER A 318 14.89 -38.19 7.35
C SER A 318 15.75 -38.77 8.48
N PHE A 319 15.95 -40.08 8.48
CA PHE A 319 16.74 -40.80 9.49
C PHE A 319 18.17 -41.09 9.06
N SER A 320 18.55 -40.74 7.83
CA SER A 320 19.92 -40.96 7.31
C SER A 320 20.37 -42.43 7.37
N CYS A 321 19.43 -43.35 7.17
CA CYS A 321 19.64 -44.80 7.19
C CYS A 321 19.30 -45.43 5.83
N SER A 322 19.57 -46.73 5.64
CA SER A 322 19.17 -47.47 4.43
C SER A 322 18.16 -48.58 4.74
N LEU A 323 17.08 -48.65 3.94
CA LEU A 323 16.07 -49.71 4.03
C LEU A 323 16.41 -50.93 3.16
N LYS A 324 17.33 -50.77 2.20
CA LYS A 324 17.87 -51.88 1.41
C LYS A 324 19.07 -52.46 2.15
N LYS A 325 19.07 -53.76 2.44
CA LYS A 325 20.33 -54.49 2.69
C LYS A 325 21.08 -54.53 1.36
N SER A 326 22.05 -53.65 1.13
CA SER A 326 22.97 -53.83 0.01
C SER A 326 24.03 -54.86 0.41
N ASP A 327 24.21 -55.91 -0.40
CA ASP A 327 25.35 -56.84 -0.37
C ASP A 327 26.65 -56.16 -0.86
N GLY A 328 26.95 -54.99 -0.29
CA GLY A 328 28.10 -54.20 -0.68
C GLY A 328 27.98 -52.79 -0.12
N ASN A 329 29.03 -52.37 0.58
CA ASN A 329 29.20 -51.05 1.17
C ASN A 329 28.86 -49.94 0.15
N VAL A 330 27.69 -49.34 0.30
CA VAL A 330 27.46 -47.96 -0.13
C VAL A 330 27.81 -47.09 1.07
N GLU A 331 28.82 -46.24 0.89
CA GLU A 331 29.53 -45.46 1.91
C GLU A 331 28.63 -44.91 3.03
N GLY A 332 28.89 -45.36 4.27
CA GLY A 332 28.60 -44.61 5.50
C GLY A 332 27.18 -44.62 6.09
N LYS A 333 26.17 -45.28 5.48
CA LYS A 333 24.80 -45.31 6.05
C LYS A 333 24.48 -46.62 6.78
N GLN A 334 24.10 -46.51 8.05
CA GLN A 334 23.63 -47.65 8.86
C GLN A 334 22.25 -48.14 8.39
N ALA A 335 21.97 -49.43 8.56
CA ALA A 335 20.66 -50.00 8.26
C ALA A 335 19.58 -49.39 9.18
N CYS A 336 18.41 -49.08 8.63
CA CYS A 336 17.28 -48.61 9.44
C CYS A 336 16.81 -49.74 10.39
N THR A 337 16.53 -49.38 11.64
CA THR A 337 16.16 -50.32 12.72
C THR A 337 14.67 -50.66 12.72
N GLY A 338 13.83 -49.81 12.11
CA GLY A 338 12.37 -49.90 12.16
C GLY A 338 11.77 -49.42 13.49
N ARG A 339 12.60 -48.92 14.42
CA ARG A 339 12.17 -48.34 15.71
C ARG A 339 12.22 -46.81 15.69
N GLU A 340 12.59 -46.21 14.57
CA GLU A 340 12.60 -44.77 14.39
C GLU A 340 11.18 -44.21 14.50
N LYS A 341 11.04 -43.05 15.16
CA LYS A 341 9.74 -42.38 15.36
C LYS A 341 9.71 -41.02 14.68
N LEU A 342 8.59 -40.68 14.03
CA LEU A 342 8.41 -39.38 13.41
C LEU A 342 8.50 -38.22 14.41
N GLU A 343 8.05 -38.43 15.65
CA GLU A 343 8.16 -37.48 16.77
C GLU A 343 9.60 -37.03 17.07
N SER A 344 10.59 -37.87 16.72
CA SER A 344 12.00 -37.56 16.93
C SER A 344 12.60 -36.67 15.84
N LEU A 345 11.88 -36.46 14.74
CA LEU A 345 12.34 -35.62 13.65
C LEU A 345 12.19 -34.13 13.98
N PRO A 346 13.14 -33.28 13.58
CA PRO A 346 12.96 -31.84 13.62
C PRO A 346 11.76 -31.41 12.76
N SER A 347 11.01 -30.40 13.22
CA SER A 347 9.89 -29.75 12.51
C SER A 347 10.26 -29.25 11.10
N THR A 348 11.55 -29.08 10.80
CA THR A 348 12.08 -28.67 9.48
C THR A 348 12.05 -29.81 8.45
N LEU A 349 12.04 -31.07 8.92
CA LEU A 349 11.93 -32.26 8.09
C LEU A 349 10.51 -32.83 8.10
N PHE A 350 9.83 -32.79 9.24
CA PHE A 350 8.45 -33.26 9.37
C PHE A 350 7.77 -32.57 10.55
N GLU A 351 6.60 -31.98 10.34
CA GLU A 351 5.78 -31.43 11.43
C GLU A 351 4.75 -32.49 11.87
N MET A 352 4.64 -32.73 13.18
CA MET A 352 3.63 -33.67 13.70
C MET A 352 2.22 -33.09 13.59
N GLY A 353 2.07 -31.77 13.75
CA GLY A 353 0.79 -31.08 13.63
C GLY A 353 0.40 -30.78 12.18
N MET A 354 -0.91 -30.80 11.90
CA MET A 354 -1.45 -30.50 10.57
C MET A 354 -1.08 -29.09 10.07
N THR A 355 -0.24 -29.00 9.03
CA THR A 355 0.09 -27.72 8.39
C THR A 355 -1.08 -27.18 7.56
N GLY A 356 -1.11 -25.86 7.31
CA GLY A 356 -2.13 -25.25 6.46
C GLY A 356 -2.19 -25.83 5.04
N HIS A 357 -1.04 -26.16 4.44
CA HIS A 357 -1.00 -26.81 3.12
C HIS A 357 -1.56 -28.23 3.15
N SER A 358 -1.14 -29.05 4.12
CA SER A 358 -1.70 -30.40 4.31
C SER A 358 -3.20 -30.35 4.57
N TYR A 359 -3.67 -29.36 5.33
CA TYR A 359 -5.10 -29.16 5.58
C TYR A 359 -5.88 -28.78 4.31
N ASN A 360 -5.29 -27.94 3.46
CA ASN A 360 -5.88 -27.63 2.14
C ASN A 360 -5.95 -28.88 1.25
N VAL A 361 -4.94 -29.75 1.27
CA VAL A 361 -4.96 -31.04 0.55
C VAL A 361 -6.04 -31.97 1.12
N TYR A 362 -6.15 -32.05 2.44
CA TYR A 362 -7.19 -32.81 3.13
C TYR A 362 -8.59 -32.33 2.71
N ASN A 363 -8.85 -31.02 2.78
CA ASN A 363 -10.13 -30.44 2.37
C ASN A 363 -10.37 -30.51 0.86
N ALA A 364 -9.32 -30.53 0.04
CA ALA A 364 -9.43 -30.73 -1.41
C ALA A 364 -10.10 -32.07 -1.72
N ALA A 365 -9.67 -33.15 -1.05
CA ALA A 365 -10.27 -34.47 -1.23
C ALA A 365 -11.76 -34.50 -0.86
N TYR A 366 -12.15 -33.77 0.18
CA TYR A 366 -13.57 -33.60 0.53
C TYR A 366 -14.34 -32.79 -0.50
N ALA A 367 -13.79 -31.65 -0.97
CA ALA A 367 -14.43 -30.82 -1.98
C ALA A 367 -14.76 -31.62 -3.24
N VAL A 368 -13.83 -32.51 -3.60
CA VAL A 368 -13.95 -33.46 -4.71
C VAL A 368 -15.03 -34.49 -4.45
N ALA A 369 -15.01 -35.14 -3.29
CA ALA A 369 -15.99 -36.15 -2.95
C ALA A 369 -17.40 -35.56 -2.94
N HIS A 370 -17.58 -34.35 -2.41
CA HIS A 370 -18.84 -33.63 -2.45
C HIS A 370 -19.26 -33.23 -3.87
N ALA A 371 -18.33 -32.73 -4.69
CA ALA A 371 -18.63 -32.41 -6.09
C ALA A 371 -19.08 -33.66 -6.87
N LEU A 372 -18.38 -34.79 -6.70
CA LEU A 372 -18.75 -36.07 -7.30
C LEU A 372 -20.09 -36.58 -6.77
N HIS A 373 -20.37 -36.40 -5.47
CA HIS A 373 -21.62 -36.80 -4.87
C HIS A 373 -22.81 -36.03 -5.46
N VAL A 374 -22.69 -34.71 -5.59
CA VAL A 374 -23.71 -33.86 -6.25
C VAL A 374 -23.94 -34.30 -7.69
N LEU A 375 -22.87 -34.62 -8.44
CA LEU A 375 -22.98 -35.11 -9.82
C LEU A 375 -23.63 -36.50 -9.91
N HIS A 376 -23.33 -37.37 -8.95
CA HIS A 376 -23.92 -38.68 -8.87
C HIS A 376 -25.42 -38.60 -8.57
N GLU A 377 -25.82 -37.75 -7.62
CA GLU A 377 -27.24 -37.55 -7.27
C GLU A 377 -28.04 -36.82 -8.35
N SER A 378 -27.41 -35.88 -9.06
CA SER A 378 -28.06 -35.10 -10.14
C SER A 378 -28.13 -35.84 -11.48
N SER A 379 -27.44 -36.97 -11.63
CA SER A 379 -27.50 -37.78 -12.85
C SER A 379 -28.82 -38.59 -12.91
N PRO A 380 -29.62 -38.47 -13.98
CA PRO A 380 -30.80 -39.32 -14.17
C PRO A 380 -30.36 -40.80 -14.32
N LYS A 381 -31.12 -41.73 -13.73
CA LYS A 381 -30.91 -43.19 -13.86
C LYS A 381 -30.72 -43.59 -15.34
N PRO A 382 -29.93 -44.65 -15.63
CA PRO A 382 -29.45 -44.94 -16.97
C PRO A 382 -30.54 -45.58 -17.82
N SER A 383 -31.35 -44.76 -18.47
CA SER A 383 -32.16 -45.18 -19.61
C SER A 383 -32.16 -44.03 -20.61
N HIS A 384 -31.38 -44.21 -21.67
CA HIS A 384 -31.11 -43.31 -22.79
C HIS A 384 -30.10 -42.19 -22.52
N LEU A 385 -28.84 -42.48 -22.91
CA LEU A 385 -27.82 -41.48 -23.25
C LEU A 385 -28.40 -40.61 -24.37
N VAL A 386 -29.02 -39.49 -24.02
CA VAL A 386 -29.44 -38.46 -24.96
C VAL A 386 -28.54 -37.25 -24.78
N GLU A 387 -27.87 -36.91 -25.87
CA GLU A 387 -27.20 -35.65 -26.14
C GLU A 387 -28.00 -34.46 -25.61
N GLY A 388 -27.33 -33.54 -24.90
CA GLY A 388 -27.81 -32.15 -24.83
C GLY A 388 -28.12 -31.55 -23.46
N GLY A 389 -27.69 -32.15 -22.34
CA GLY A 389 -27.79 -31.55 -21.01
C GLY A 389 -26.48 -31.62 -20.23
N ARG A 390 -25.45 -30.87 -20.66
CA ARG A 390 -24.15 -30.82 -19.97
C ARG A 390 -24.28 -30.07 -18.64
N LEU A 391 -24.24 -30.78 -17.52
CA LEU A 391 -23.90 -30.20 -16.21
C LEU A 391 -22.45 -29.69 -16.29
N THR A 392 -22.28 -28.39 -16.54
CA THR A 392 -20.97 -27.74 -16.52
C THR A 392 -20.53 -27.53 -15.07
N PHE A 393 -19.34 -28.01 -14.71
CA PHE A 393 -18.70 -27.79 -13.41
C PHE A 393 -18.60 -26.31 -12.99
N GLN A 394 -18.73 -25.40 -13.96
CA GLN A 394 -18.68 -23.94 -13.78
C GLN A 394 -19.75 -23.37 -12.82
N SER A 395 -20.83 -24.13 -12.55
CA SER A 395 -21.96 -23.65 -11.73
C SER A 395 -22.13 -24.39 -10.39
N LEU A 396 -21.17 -25.23 -9.99
CA LEU A 396 -21.28 -25.95 -8.72
C LEU A 396 -20.88 -25.03 -7.54
N HIS A 397 -21.86 -24.71 -6.70
CA HIS A 397 -21.62 -24.09 -5.40
C HIS A 397 -21.21 -25.18 -4.40
N ILE A 398 -19.91 -25.33 -4.17
CA ILE A 398 -19.37 -26.31 -3.24
C ILE A 398 -19.35 -25.69 -1.84
N LEU A 399 -20.26 -26.17 -0.99
CA LEU A 399 -20.35 -25.85 0.42
C LEU A 399 -20.52 -27.15 1.21
N PHE A 400 -19.59 -27.43 2.12
CA PHE A 400 -19.65 -28.62 2.95
C PHE A 400 -18.99 -28.40 4.30
N ASN A 401 -19.35 -29.24 5.27
CA ASN A 401 -18.63 -29.35 6.52
C ASN A 401 -17.65 -30.52 6.43
N ASN A 402 -16.39 -30.28 6.76
CA ASN A 402 -15.42 -31.37 6.87
C ASN A 402 -15.63 -32.20 8.15
N SER A 403 -14.82 -33.25 8.33
CA SER A 403 -14.94 -34.16 9.50
C SER A 403 -14.75 -33.45 10.85
N VAL A 404 -14.08 -32.30 10.86
CA VAL A 404 -13.77 -31.50 12.06
C VAL A 404 -14.86 -30.44 12.32
N GLY A 405 -15.94 -30.45 11.53
CA GLY A 405 -17.09 -29.55 11.67
C GLY A 405 -16.83 -28.12 11.18
N GLU A 406 -15.80 -27.89 10.36
CA GLU A 406 -15.52 -26.61 9.74
C GLU A 406 -16.20 -26.51 8.36
N SER A 407 -16.89 -25.40 8.14
CA SER A 407 -17.54 -25.09 6.86
C SER A 407 -16.50 -24.61 5.85
N VAL A 408 -16.41 -25.30 4.72
CA VAL A 408 -15.54 -24.98 3.59
C VAL A 408 -16.40 -24.46 2.43
N ALA A 409 -16.05 -23.30 1.89
CA ALA A 409 -16.80 -22.64 0.84
C ALA A 409 -15.88 -21.91 -0.15
N PHE A 410 -16.35 -21.76 -1.39
CA PHE A 410 -15.67 -20.99 -2.44
C PHE A 410 -16.47 -19.75 -2.82
N ASP A 411 -15.77 -18.71 -3.27
CA ASP A 411 -16.39 -17.50 -3.81
C ASP A 411 -16.83 -17.69 -5.28
N GLU A 412 -17.38 -16.63 -5.88
CA GLU A 412 -17.84 -16.62 -7.27
C GLU A 412 -16.72 -16.85 -8.30
N ASN A 413 -15.45 -16.68 -7.89
CA ASN A 413 -14.28 -16.93 -8.74
C ASN A 413 -13.67 -18.32 -8.50
N GLY A 414 -14.29 -19.15 -7.66
CA GLY A 414 -13.75 -20.45 -7.27
C GLY A 414 -12.58 -20.37 -6.28
N GLU A 415 -12.38 -19.23 -5.58
CA GLU A 415 -11.31 -19.05 -4.58
C GLU A 415 -11.82 -19.45 -3.18
N LEU A 416 -10.99 -20.14 -2.38
CA LEU A 416 -11.34 -20.56 -1.03
C LEU A 416 -11.61 -19.35 -0.12
N ILE A 417 -12.76 -19.38 0.55
CA ILE A 417 -13.13 -18.42 1.58
C ILE A 417 -12.61 -18.94 2.92
N ALA A 418 -11.47 -18.41 3.38
CA ALA A 418 -10.95 -18.74 4.70
C ALA A 418 -10.26 -17.54 5.38
N ASP A 419 -10.22 -17.61 6.71
CA ASP A 419 -9.42 -16.72 7.54
C ASP A 419 -7.98 -17.22 7.66
N PHE A 420 -7.10 -16.31 8.09
CA PHE A 420 -5.71 -16.63 8.38
C PHE A 420 -5.43 -16.55 9.88
N ASP A 421 -4.46 -17.34 10.31
CA ASP A 421 -3.85 -17.21 11.62
C ASP A 421 -2.52 -16.44 11.49
N VAL A 422 -2.20 -15.65 12.51
CA VAL A 422 -0.88 -15.02 12.63
C VAL A 422 -0.08 -15.81 13.65
N THR A 423 1.07 -16.33 13.23
CA THR A 423 1.90 -17.17 14.09
C THR A 423 3.30 -16.61 14.24
N ASN A 424 3.85 -16.67 15.45
CA ASN A 424 5.22 -16.32 15.78
C ASN A 424 6.10 -17.57 15.84
N TRP A 425 7.30 -17.51 15.27
CA TRP A 425 8.18 -18.65 15.10
C TRP A 425 9.26 -18.65 16.18
N VAL A 426 9.16 -19.62 17.09
CA VAL A 426 10.10 -19.78 18.20
C VAL A 426 11.08 -20.90 17.86
N THR A 427 12.35 -20.55 17.69
CA THR A 427 13.43 -21.48 17.35
C THR A 427 14.26 -21.85 18.58
N PHE A 428 14.75 -23.09 18.61
CA PHE A 428 15.49 -23.67 19.73
C PHE A 428 16.93 -24.04 19.33
N PRO A 429 17.89 -24.08 20.28
CA PRO A 429 19.30 -24.40 19.99
C PRO A 429 19.53 -25.80 19.39
N ASN A 430 18.59 -26.73 19.56
CA ASN A 430 18.63 -28.08 18.97
C ASN A 430 18.21 -28.09 17.47
N GLY A 431 17.98 -26.92 16.86
CA GLY A 431 17.54 -26.79 15.47
C GLY A 431 16.05 -27.04 15.24
N SER A 432 15.26 -27.27 16.30
CA SER A 432 13.81 -27.35 16.21
C SER A 432 13.17 -25.96 16.23
N PHE A 433 11.92 -25.88 15.79
CA PHE A 433 11.10 -24.68 15.93
C PHE A 433 9.64 -25.07 16.19
N VAL A 434 8.91 -24.14 16.80
CA VAL A 434 7.46 -24.24 17.03
C VAL A 434 6.81 -22.97 16.49
N ARG A 435 5.65 -23.14 15.87
CA ARG A 435 4.79 -22.02 15.47
C ARG A 435 3.76 -21.78 16.56
N VAL A 436 3.84 -20.64 17.21
CA VAL A 436 2.89 -20.24 18.25
C VAL A 436 1.88 -19.31 17.63
N LYS A 437 0.58 -19.61 17.78
CA LYS A 437 -0.48 -18.70 17.33
C LYS A 437 -0.52 -17.47 18.23
N VAL A 438 -0.33 -16.30 17.64
CA VAL A 438 -0.32 -14.99 18.34
C VAL A 438 -1.45 -14.07 17.87
N GLY A 439 -2.22 -14.47 16.86
CA GLY A 439 -3.31 -13.66 16.35
C GLY A 439 -4.14 -14.31 15.26
N ARG A 440 -5.06 -13.53 14.71
CA ARG A 440 -5.98 -13.91 13.62
C ARG A 440 -6.18 -12.73 12.68
N LEU A 441 -6.23 -13.04 11.39
CA LEU A 441 -6.57 -12.12 10.31
C LEU A 441 -7.83 -12.64 9.59
N ALA A 442 -8.94 -11.91 9.74
CA ALA A 442 -10.25 -12.22 9.16
C ALA A 442 -10.66 -11.09 8.19
N PRO A 443 -10.44 -11.25 6.87
CA PRO A 443 -10.67 -10.17 5.90
C PRO A 443 -12.13 -9.71 5.76
N ARG A 444 -13.09 -10.52 6.24
CA ARG A 444 -14.54 -10.24 6.17
C ARG A 444 -15.09 -9.60 7.44
N ASP A 445 -14.28 -9.47 8.49
CA ASP A 445 -14.71 -8.83 9.73
C ASP A 445 -14.90 -7.31 9.54
N PRO A 446 -15.70 -6.64 10.40
CA PRO A 446 -15.92 -5.20 10.30
C PRO A 446 -14.63 -4.38 10.35
N SER A 447 -14.63 -3.22 9.70
CA SER A 447 -13.44 -2.37 9.62
C SER A 447 -12.87 -2.00 10.99
N GLY A 448 -11.58 -2.23 11.18
CA GLY A 448 -10.86 -2.06 12.44
C GLY A 448 -10.79 -3.32 13.31
N LYS A 449 -11.43 -4.42 12.92
CA LYS A 449 -11.37 -5.73 13.62
C LYS A 449 -10.81 -6.86 12.76
N GLU A 450 -10.36 -6.56 11.54
CA GLU A 450 -9.86 -7.56 10.61
C GLU A 450 -8.59 -8.25 11.13
N LEU A 451 -7.75 -7.54 11.90
CA LEU A 451 -6.53 -8.07 12.50
C LEU A 451 -6.62 -8.02 14.02
N THR A 452 -6.34 -9.16 14.67
CA THR A 452 -6.21 -9.28 16.12
C THR A 452 -4.87 -9.90 16.46
N ILE A 453 -4.10 -9.25 17.33
CA ILE A 453 -2.76 -9.68 17.75
C ILE A 453 -2.68 -9.63 19.27
N ASN A 454 -2.07 -10.64 19.86
CA ASN A 454 -1.69 -10.68 21.26
C ASN A 454 -0.19 -10.38 21.40
N ASP A 455 0.13 -9.13 21.71
CA ASP A 455 1.52 -8.63 21.76
C ASP A 455 2.36 -9.34 22.82
N GLU A 456 1.75 -9.79 23.92
CA GLU A 456 2.46 -10.44 25.04
C GLU A 456 2.95 -11.84 24.71
N GLN A 457 2.40 -12.47 23.66
CA GLN A 457 2.80 -13.81 23.22
C GLN A 457 3.86 -13.80 22.12
N ILE A 458 4.27 -12.62 21.65
CA ILE A 458 5.26 -12.49 20.58
C ILE A 458 6.66 -12.48 21.17
N GLU A 459 7.44 -13.49 20.80
CA GLU A 459 8.88 -13.52 21.03
C GLU A 459 9.60 -12.81 19.88
N TRP A 460 10.58 -11.97 20.23
CA TRP A 460 11.39 -11.22 19.28
C TRP A 460 12.78 -11.86 19.13
N HIS A 461 13.44 -11.60 17.99
CA HIS A 461 14.81 -12.05 17.77
C HIS A 461 15.73 -11.59 18.92
N ARG A 462 16.65 -12.46 19.38
CA ARG A 462 17.53 -12.25 20.55
C ARG A 462 18.42 -11.02 20.47
N SER A 463 18.60 -10.46 19.27
CA SER A 463 19.32 -9.20 19.05
C SER A 463 18.56 -7.97 19.56
N PHE A 464 17.26 -8.10 19.84
CA PHE A 464 16.42 -7.04 20.37
C PHE A 464 16.26 -7.21 21.89
N ASN A 465 16.39 -6.12 22.64
CA ASN A 465 16.28 -6.13 24.09
C ASN A 465 14.79 -6.15 24.52
N GLN A 466 14.09 -7.29 24.45
CA GLN A 466 12.70 -7.56 24.94
C GLN A 466 11.59 -6.50 24.67
N VAL A 467 11.88 -5.44 23.93
CA VAL A 467 10.95 -4.39 23.51
C VAL A 467 10.64 -4.55 22.03
N VAL A 468 9.42 -4.15 21.63
CA VAL A 468 9.00 -4.15 20.23
C VAL A 468 10.06 -3.44 19.37
N PRO A 469 10.66 -4.10 18.37
CA PRO A 469 11.70 -3.48 17.54
C PRO A 469 11.17 -2.23 16.83
N LEU A 470 11.97 -1.17 16.74
CA LEU A 470 11.60 0.03 16.01
C LEU A 470 12.09 -0.07 14.56
N SER A 471 11.20 0.16 13.61
CA SER A 471 11.51 0.16 12.16
C SER A 471 11.01 1.45 11.53
N VAL A 472 11.74 2.55 11.78
CA VAL A 472 11.42 3.92 11.34
C VAL A 472 12.66 4.60 10.78
N CYS A 473 12.50 5.44 9.76
CA CYS A 473 13.63 6.11 9.11
C CYS A 473 14.28 7.19 9.99
N ASN A 474 13.45 7.91 10.77
CA ASN A 474 13.86 8.99 11.67
C ASN A 474 13.00 8.97 12.94
N ASP A 475 13.54 9.57 14.00
CA ASP A 475 12.82 9.79 15.25
C ASP A 475 11.68 10.80 15.09
N TYR A 476 10.73 10.76 16.03
CA TYR A 476 9.63 11.72 16.06
C TYR A 476 10.10 13.12 16.43
N CYS A 477 9.63 14.14 15.72
CA CYS A 477 9.89 15.53 16.09
C CYS A 477 9.15 15.92 17.38
N TYR A 478 9.87 16.55 18.30
CA TYR A 478 9.30 17.11 19.52
C TYR A 478 8.49 18.37 19.23
N PRO A 479 7.51 18.72 20.10
CA PRO A 479 6.79 20.00 20.01
C PRO A 479 7.75 21.19 19.93
N GLY A 480 7.48 22.14 19.02
CA GLY A 480 8.37 23.26 18.70
C GLY A 480 9.27 23.02 17.47
N TYR A 481 9.24 21.81 16.91
CA TYR A 481 9.93 21.46 15.66
C TYR A 481 8.91 20.94 14.62
N SER A 482 9.11 21.32 13.36
CA SER A 482 8.36 20.83 12.19
C SER A 482 9.18 19.84 11.37
N ARG A 483 8.50 18.88 10.73
CA ARG A 483 9.11 17.93 9.79
C ARG A 483 9.51 18.67 8.50
N ARG A 484 10.77 18.53 8.11
CA ARG A 484 11.34 19.03 6.86
C ARG A 484 11.76 17.85 5.99
N LYS A 485 11.26 17.76 4.76
CA LYS A 485 11.64 16.69 3.81
C LYS A 485 13.16 16.70 3.61
N LYS A 486 13.78 15.52 3.66
CA LYS A 486 15.17 15.32 3.22
C LYS A 486 15.20 15.23 1.70
N GLU A 487 15.98 16.10 1.08
CA GLU A 487 16.13 16.12 -0.38
C GLU A 487 16.89 14.87 -0.85
N GLY A 488 16.39 14.19 -1.88
CA GLY A 488 16.93 12.92 -2.38
C GLY A 488 16.47 11.66 -1.62
N GLU A 489 15.76 11.80 -0.51
CA GLU A 489 15.26 10.67 0.30
C GLU A 489 13.74 10.44 0.12
N LYS A 490 13.25 9.26 0.53
CA LYS A 490 11.82 8.92 0.48
C LYS A 490 10.98 9.77 1.42
N PHE A 491 9.66 9.88 1.17
CA PHE A 491 8.76 10.76 1.95
C PHE A 491 8.70 10.43 3.45
N CYS A 492 8.94 9.17 3.84
CA CYS A 492 9.02 8.76 5.25
C CYS A 492 10.24 9.33 5.96
N CYS A 493 11.22 9.87 5.21
CA CYS A 493 12.47 10.37 5.73
C CYS A 493 12.50 11.91 5.81
N TYR A 494 12.67 12.45 7.02
CA TYR A 494 12.59 13.89 7.29
C TYR A 494 13.54 14.31 8.41
N ASP A 495 13.86 15.61 8.46
CA ASP A 495 14.54 16.28 9.57
C ASP A 495 13.55 17.04 10.44
N CYS A 496 13.92 17.31 11.68
CA CYS A 496 13.17 18.17 12.58
C CYS A 496 13.79 19.58 12.58
N ALA A 497 13.09 20.56 12.01
CA ALA A 497 13.51 21.95 11.99
C ALA A 497 12.72 22.78 13.02
N PRO A 498 13.34 23.70 13.76
CA PRO A 498 12.62 24.54 14.72
C PRO A 498 11.55 25.37 14.02
N CYS A 499 10.39 25.53 14.66
CA CYS A 499 9.33 26.40 14.14
C CYS A 499 9.85 27.85 14.11
N PRO A 500 9.59 28.63 13.03
CA PRO A 500 10.05 30.01 12.94
C PRO A 500 9.38 30.90 13.99
N GLU A 501 10.17 31.57 14.82
CA GLU A 501 9.72 32.63 15.74
C GLU A 501 9.79 34.02 15.07
N GLY A 502 8.84 34.91 15.39
CA GLY A 502 9.00 36.35 15.12
C GLY A 502 8.22 36.94 13.94
N LEU A 503 6.88 36.86 13.96
CA LEU A 503 6.03 37.77 13.17
C LEU A 503 5.61 38.97 14.04
N ILE A 504 5.91 40.19 13.59
CA ILE A 504 5.36 41.41 14.18
C ILE A 504 3.84 41.41 13.94
N SER A 505 3.08 41.34 15.03
CA SER A 505 1.62 41.13 14.99
C SER A 505 0.88 42.32 14.35
N HIS A 506 0.07 42.03 13.33
CA HIS A 506 -0.93 42.93 12.76
C HIS A 506 -1.85 43.55 13.84
N GLN A 507 -2.09 42.85 14.95
CA GLN A 507 -2.87 43.35 16.09
C GLN A 507 -2.26 44.62 16.69
N MET A 508 -0.94 44.80 16.58
CA MET A 508 -0.24 46.00 17.06
C MET A 508 -0.63 47.24 16.25
N VAL A 509 -0.70 47.15 14.92
CA VAL A 509 -1.06 48.29 14.03
C VAL A 509 -2.55 48.65 14.18
N LEU A 510 -3.45 47.66 14.18
CA LEU A 510 -4.88 47.88 14.44
C LEU A 510 -5.09 48.48 15.85
N GLY A 511 -4.37 47.98 16.86
CA GLY A 511 -4.40 48.47 18.23
C GLY A 511 -3.96 49.93 18.37
N ILE A 512 -2.92 50.36 17.64
CA ILE A 512 -2.44 51.75 17.65
C ILE A 512 -3.49 52.72 17.09
N PHE A 513 -4.12 52.38 15.95
CA PHE A 513 -5.16 53.20 15.33
C PHE A 513 -6.47 53.22 16.14
N MET A 514 -6.83 52.12 16.82
CA MET A 514 -7.96 52.09 17.74
C MET A 514 -7.69 52.92 19.00
N LYS A 515 -6.48 52.85 19.57
CA LYS A 515 -6.08 53.60 20.77
C LYS A 515 -5.97 55.11 20.53
N HIS A 516 -5.53 55.53 19.35
CA HIS A 516 -5.36 56.95 18.98
C HIS A 516 -6.51 57.50 18.13
N ARG A 517 -7.72 56.93 18.28
CA ARG A 517 -8.89 57.24 17.45
C ARG A 517 -9.17 58.74 17.36
N ASP A 518 -8.97 59.51 18.42
CA ASP A 518 -9.32 60.94 18.49
C ASP A 518 -8.29 61.93 17.99
N THR A 519 -7.14 61.44 17.52
CA THR A 519 -6.10 62.28 16.91
C THR A 519 -6.58 62.92 15.59
N PRO A 520 -6.23 64.20 15.32
CA PRO A 520 -6.66 64.90 14.12
C PRO A 520 -6.17 64.23 12.83
N ILE A 521 -5.03 63.54 12.84
CA ILE A 521 -4.52 62.73 11.71
C ILE A 521 -5.49 61.60 11.33
N VAL A 522 -6.09 60.91 12.31
CA VAL A 522 -7.05 59.82 12.08
C VAL A 522 -8.46 60.37 11.73
N LYS A 523 -8.84 61.54 12.25
CA LYS A 523 -10.11 62.23 11.91
C LYS A 523 -10.11 62.80 10.48
N ALA A 524 -9.00 63.40 10.04
CA ALA A 524 -8.88 64.00 8.71
C ALA A 524 -8.90 62.95 7.58
N ASN A 525 -8.51 61.71 7.87
CA ASN A 525 -8.35 60.64 6.89
C ASN A 525 -9.51 59.62 6.88
N ASN A 526 -10.74 60.13 6.66
CA ASN A 526 -12.00 59.37 6.57
C ASN A 526 -11.98 58.01 7.31
N ARG A 527 -12.20 58.06 8.64
CA ARG A 527 -12.08 56.92 9.57
C ARG A 527 -12.69 55.61 9.06
N THR A 528 -13.85 55.67 8.39
CA THR A 528 -14.55 54.49 7.88
C THR A 528 -13.75 53.74 6.80
N LEU A 529 -13.19 54.46 5.81
CA LEU A 529 -12.38 53.85 4.75
C LEU A 529 -11.05 53.31 5.29
N THR A 530 -10.45 54.01 6.24
CA THR A 530 -9.19 53.57 6.85
C THR A 530 -9.37 52.28 7.65
N TYR A 531 -10.49 52.11 8.37
CA TYR A 531 -10.81 50.85 9.04
C TYR A 531 -11.19 49.73 8.06
N LEU A 532 -12.00 50.02 7.03
CA LEU A 532 -12.32 49.04 6.00
C LEU A 532 -11.05 48.53 5.31
N LEU A 533 -10.12 49.43 4.97
CA LEU A 533 -8.84 49.05 4.37
C LEU A 533 -7.99 48.20 5.34
N LEU A 534 -7.85 48.57 6.60
CA LEU A 534 -7.05 47.81 7.56
C LEU A 534 -7.63 46.42 7.85
N ILE A 535 -8.96 46.32 7.97
CA ILE A 535 -9.65 45.03 8.13
C ILE A 535 -9.49 44.18 6.86
N SER A 536 -9.63 44.79 5.67
CA SER A 536 -9.44 44.06 4.41
C SER A 536 -8.01 43.53 4.27
N LEU A 537 -6.99 44.31 4.66
CA LEU A 537 -5.59 43.87 4.66
C LEU A 537 -5.33 42.75 5.68
N LEU A 538 -5.93 42.80 6.87
CA LEU A 538 -5.89 41.67 7.82
C LEU A 538 -6.42 40.41 7.17
N LEU A 539 -7.59 40.51 6.53
CA LEU A 539 -8.20 39.40 5.83
C LEU A 539 -7.35 38.93 4.65
N CYS A 540 -6.61 39.81 3.96
CA CYS A 540 -5.66 39.42 2.91
C CYS A 540 -4.50 38.57 3.48
N PHE A 541 -3.99 38.89 4.66
CA PHE A 541 -2.97 38.05 5.31
C PHE A 541 -3.55 36.72 5.81
N LEU A 542 -4.76 36.74 6.36
CA LEU A 542 -5.42 35.53 6.85
C LEU A 542 -5.85 34.60 5.71
N CYS A 543 -6.16 35.13 4.52
CA CYS A 543 -6.59 34.30 3.40
C CYS A 543 -5.49 33.37 2.91
N SER A 544 -4.20 33.68 3.13
CA SER A 544 -3.08 32.77 2.84
C SER A 544 -3.20 31.43 3.58
N PHE A 545 -3.84 31.38 4.75
CA PHE A 545 -4.06 30.12 5.47
C PHE A 545 -5.05 29.19 4.74
N LEU A 546 -5.96 29.72 3.91
CA LEU A 546 -6.86 28.90 3.09
C LEU A 546 -6.10 28.10 2.01
N PHE A 547 -4.87 28.51 1.69
CA PHE A 547 -3.98 27.83 0.74
C PHE A 547 -3.09 26.79 1.43
N ILE A 548 -3.09 26.72 2.78
CA ILE A 548 -2.22 25.85 3.58
C ILE A 548 -3.07 24.78 4.27
N GLY A 549 -2.94 23.52 3.85
CA GLY A 549 -3.66 22.38 4.44
C GLY A 549 -3.95 21.28 3.43
N GLN A 550 -4.64 20.22 3.87
CA GLN A 550 -5.12 19.17 2.96
C GLN A 550 -6.27 19.70 2.10
N PRO A 551 -6.27 19.44 0.77
CA PRO A 551 -7.29 19.92 -0.16
C PRO A 551 -8.62 19.18 0.07
N GLY A 552 -9.52 19.79 0.84
CA GLY A 552 -10.91 19.36 0.98
C GLY A 552 -11.87 20.08 0.04
N LYS A 553 -13.09 19.56 -0.10
CA LYS A 553 -14.13 20.17 -0.95
C LYS A 553 -14.44 21.61 -0.56
N ALA A 554 -14.56 21.90 0.74
CA ALA A 554 -14.83 23.25 1.22
C ALA A 554 -13.64 24.22 1.01
N THR A 555 -12.42 23.75 1.26
CA THR A 555 -11.21 24.57 1.12
C THR A 555 -10.95 24.93 -0.34
N CYS A 556 -11.15 24.00 -1.30
CA CYS A 556 -10.99 24.29 -2.72
C CYS A 556 -11.97 25.36 -3.22
N LEU A 557 -13.23 25.33 -2.76
CA LEU A 557 -14.24 26.33 -3.12
C LEU A 557 -13.93 27.71 -2.53
N LEU A 558 -13.49 27.74 -1.26
CA LEU A 558 -13.26 28.98 -0.53
C LEU A 558 -11.95 29.69 -0.91
N ARG A 559 -10.91 28.94 -1.32
CA ARG A 559 -9.56 29.48 -1.57
C ARG A 559 -9.57 30.66 -2.55
N GLN A 560 -9.98 30.42 -3.80
CA GLN A 560 -9.91 31.43 -4.86
C GLN A 560 -11.02 32.48 -4.74
N THR A 561 -12.19 32.09 -4.22
CA THR A 561 -13.33 33.01 -4.04
C THR A 561 -13.09 34.01 -2.91
N ALA A 562 -12.58 33.55 -1.76
CA ALA A 562 -12.21 34.44 -0.66
C ALA A 562 -11.07 35.36 -1.07
N PHE A 563 -10.02 34.83 -1.72
CA PHE A 563 -8.92 35.62 -2.24
C PHE A 563 -9.40 36.77 -3.14
N GLY A 564 -10.19 36.46 -4.18
CA GLY A 564 -10.72 37.48 -5.09
C GLY A 564 -11.61 38.53 -4.42
N MET A 565 -12.51 38.11 -3.52
CA MET A 565 -13.40 39.03 -2.81
C MET A 565 -12.66 39.98 -1.86
N ILE A 566 -11.71 39.44 -1.10
CA ILE A 566 -10.94 40.21 -0.10
C ILE A 566 -10.03 41.22 -0.80
N PHE A 567 -9.36 40.85 -1.89
CA PHE A 567 -8.51 41.78 -2.62
C PHE A 567 -9.32 42.85 -3.35
N SER A 568 -10.47 42.51 -3.95
CA SER A 568 -11.38 43.51 -4.53
C SER A 568 -11.90 44.52 -3.51
N LEU A 569 -12.14 44.10 -2.26
CA LEU A 569 -12.45 45.01 -1.15
C LEU A 569 -11.30 45.97 -0.87
N SER A 570 -10.07 45.46 -0.78
CA SER A 570 -8.88 46.26 -0.47
C SER A 570 -8.61 47.30 -1.57
N LEU A 571 -8.62 46.90 -2.84
CA LEU A 571 -8.36 47.77 -3.98
C LEU A 571 -9.46 48.80 -4.18
N SER A 572 -10.74 48.41 -4.05
CA SER A 572 -11.85 49.35 -4.13
C SER A 572 -11.81 50.38 -3.00
N SER A 573 -11.33 49.99 -1.80
CA SER A 573 -11.11 50.90 -0.69
C SER A 573 -9.97 51.90 -0.97
N VAL A 574 -8.87 51.46 -1.59
CA VAL A 574 -7.79 52.35 -2.03
C VAL A 574 -8.28 53.31 -3.11
N LEU A 575 -9.03 52.83 -4.10
CA LEU A 575 -9.61 53.65 -5.17
C LEU A 575 -10.58 54.70 -4.61
N ALA A 576 -11.50 54.29 -3.74
CA ALA A 576 -12.42 55.20 -3.07
C ALA A 576 -11.66 56.27 -2.26
N LYS A 577 -10.57 55.87 -1.60
CA LYS A 577 -9.72 56.77 -0.81
C LYS A 577 -9.01 57.80 -1.71
N THR A 578 -8.38 57.38 -2.81
CA THR A 578 -7.68 58.30 -3.72
C THR A 578 -8.63 59.28 -4.40
N ILE A 579 -9.81 58.80 -4.84
CA ILE A 579 -10.85 59.67 -5.40
C ILE A 579 -11.34 60.68 -4.36
N THR A 580 -11.57 60.25 -3.11
CA THR A 580 -12.01 61.16 -2.04
C THR A 580 -10.98 62.27 -1.78
N VAL A 581 -9.68 61.95 -1.82
CA VAL A 581 -8.60 62.95 -1.68
C VAL A 581 -8.61 63.97 -2.83
N ILE A 582 -8.76 63.51 -4.07
CA ILE A 582 -8.86 64.40 -5.25
C ILE A 582 -10.09 65.31 -5.14
N LEU A 583 -11.25 64.75 -4.76
CA LEU A 583 -12.49 65.51 -4.62
C LEU A 583 -12.39 66.56 -3.51
N ALA A 584 -11.77 66.22 -2.38
CA ALA A 584 -11.53 67.16 -1.28
C ALA A 584 -10.69 68.37 -1.73
N PHE A 585 -9.66 68.14 -2.54
CA PHE A 585 -8.83 69.22 -3.09
C PHE A 585 -9.54 70.04 -4.17
N MET A 586 -10.33 69.40 -5.04
CA MET A 586 -11.08 70.12 -6.09
C MET A 586 -12.26 70.93 -5.52
N ALA A 587 -12.72 70.60 -4.33
CA ALA A 587 -13.79 71.29 -3.62
C ALA A 587 -13.39 72.60 -2.96
N THR A 588 -12.08 72.83 -2.70
CA THR A 588 -11.58 74.08 -2.16
C THR A 588 -11.54 75.20 -3.21
N LYS A 589 -11.71 74.89 -4.50
CA LYS A 589 -11.87 75.88 -5.57
C LYS A 589 -13.29 76.49 -5.56
N PRO A 590 -13.44 77.82 -5.42
CA PRO A 590 -14.76 78.46 -5.37
C PRO A 590 -15.52 78.29 -6.69
N GLY A 591 -16.79 77.88 -6.63
CA GLY A 591 -17.71 77.77 -7.78
C GLY A 591 -17.96 76.36 -8.35
N SER A 592 -17.37 75.30 -7.78
CA SER A 592 -17.49 73.93 -8.33
C SER A 592 -18.80 73.22 -7.92
N ARG A 593 -19.53 72.67 -8.91
CA ARG A 593 -20.71 71.79 -8.69
C ARG A 593 -20.36 70.49 -7.93
N MET A 594 -19.08 70.14 -7.81
CA MET A 594 -18.61 68.91 -7.18
C MET A 594 -18.70 68.94 -5.65
N ARG A 595 -19.06 70.09 -5.04
CA ARG A 595 -19.27 70.20 -3.59
C ARG A 595 -20.43 69.36 -3.06
N GLN A 596 -21.42 69.05 -3.90
CA GLN A 596 -22.55 68.16 -3.55
C GLN A 596 -22.15 66.68 -3.44
N TRP A 597 -21.02 66.28 -4.04
CA TRP A 597 -20.55 64.89 -4.07
C TRP A 597 -19.55 64.55 -2.96
N LEU A 598 -19.21 65.52 -2.10
CA LEU A 598 -18.35 65.34 -0.93
C LEU A 598 -19.13 64.67 0.20
N GLY A 599 -19.27 63.35 0.13
CA GLY A 599 -19.96 62.58 1.17
C GLY A 599 -19.44 61.17 1.32
N LYS A 600 -19.63 60.61 2.53
CA LYS A 600 -19.38 59.19 2.85
C LYS A 600 -20.12 58.23 1.89
N GLY A 601 -21.24 58.69 1.29
CA GLY A 601 -22.04 57.92 0.35
C GLY A 601 -21.30 57.54 -0.93
N LEU A 602 -20.50 58.44 -1.51
CA LEU A 602 -19.78 58.16 -2.76
C LEU A 602 -18.68 57.10 -2.56
N ALA A 603 -17.88 57.25 -1.50
CA ALA A 603 -16.82 56.30 -1.19
C ALA A 603 -17.38 54.90 -0.89
N ASN A 604 -18.47 54.80 -0.11
CA ASN A 604 -19.13 53.53 0.15
C ASN A 604 -19.76 52.94 -1.13
N SER A 605 -20.30 53.78 -2.01
CA SER A 605 -20.84 53.33 -3.30
C SER A 605 -19.77 52.72 -4.20
N ILE A 606 -18.55 53.27 -4.22
CA ILE A 606 -17.41 52.73 -4.99
C ILE A 606 -16.98 51.38 -4.42
N VAL A 607 -16.91 51.25 -3.10
CA VAL A 607 -16.53 49.97 -2.46
C VAL A 607 -17.60 48.89 -2.70
N LEU A 608 -18.87 49.24 -2.56
CA LEU A 608 -19.99 48.32 -2.77
C LEU A 608 -20.11 47.88 -4.22
N SER A 609 -19.93 48.79 -5.20
CA SER A 609 -19.96 48.42 -6.62
C SER A 609 -18.80 47.49 -6.99
N GLY A 610 -17.60 47.74 -6.44
CA GLY A 610 -16.44 46.87 -6.63
C GLY A 610 -16.65 45.45 -6.11
N LEU A 611 -17.21 45.33 -4.90
CA LEU A 611 -17.58 44.05 -4.32
C LEU A 611 -18.68 43.33 -5.10
N PHE A 612 -19.70 44.06 -5.54
CA PHE A 612 -20.83 43.49 -6.26
C PHE A 612 -20.39 42.84 -7.58
N ILE A 613 -19.52 43.50 -8.35
CA ILE A 613 -19.03 42.94 -9.61
C ILE A 613 -18.20 41.67 -9.36
N GLN A 614 -17.28 41.70 -8.39
CA GLN A 614 -16.47 40.53 -8.03
C GLN A 614 -17.34 39.36 -7.54
N ALA A 615 -18.36 39.64 -6.72
CA ALA A 615 -19.28 38.62 -6.21
C ALA A 615 -20.03 37.91 -7.34
N ASN A 616 -20.51 38.66 -8.33
CA ASN A 616 -21.19 38.08 -9.50
C ASN A 616 -20.24 37.17 -10.29
N ILE A 617 -18.99 37.58 -10.52
CA ILE A 617 -17.99 36.74 -11.21
C ILE A 617 -17.77 35.43 -10.43
N CYS A 618 -17.59 35.52 -9.11
CA CYS A 618 -17.40 34.33 -8.26
C CYS A 618 -18.64 33.43 -8.22
N ILE A 619 -19.85 33.98 -8.17
CA ILE A 619 -21.10 33.19 -8.20
C ILE A 619 -21.22 32.44 -9.53
N ILE A 620 -20.98 33.11 -10.66
CA ILE A 620 -21.01 32.46 -11.98
C ILE A 620 -19.96 31.34 -12.06
N TRP A 621 -18.78 31.54 -11.48
CA TRP A 621 -17.73 30.52 -11.46
C TRP A 621 -18.16 29.29 -10.65
N LEU A 622 -18.68 29.49 -9.45
CA LEU A 622 -19.15 28.40 -8.59
C LEU A 622 -20.34 27.62 -9.19
N ILE A 623 -21.19 28.27 -10.00
CA ILE A 623 -22.33 27.62 -10.65
C ILE A 623 -21.90 26.82 -11.87
N THR A 624 -21.01 27.37 -12.70
CA THR A 624 -20.65 26.77 -13.99
C THR A 624 -19.56 25.70 -13.87
N SER A 625 -18.55 25.95 -13.06
CA SER A 625 -17.32 25.15 -12.98
C SER A 625 -16.63 25.33 -11.62
N PRO A 626 -17.25 24.81 -10.54
CA PRO A 626 -16.71 24.98 -9.19
C PRO A 626 -15.34 24.30 -9.05
N PRO A 627 -14.36 24.93 -8.36
CA PRO A 627 -13.10 24.27 -8.04
C PRO A 627 -13.30 22.98 -7.24
N PHE A 628 -12.55 21.93 -7.57
CA PHE A 628 -12.67 20.62 -6.94
C PHE A 628 -11.29 20.01 -6.60
N PRO A 629 -11.20 19.13 -5.58
CA PRO A 629 -9.99 18.36 -5.32
C PRO A 629 -9.71 17.40 -6.48
N ASP A 630 -8.51 17.45 -7.03
CA ASP A 630 -8.06 16.67 -8.18
C ASP A 630 -6.72 16.01 -7.89
N GLU A 631 -6.55 14.79 -8.40
CA GLU A 631 -5.32 14.02 -8.25
C GLU A 631 -4.55 14.10 -9.58
N ASP A 632 -3.61 15.03 -9.66
CA ASP A 632 -2.82 15.22 -10.88
C ASP A 632 -1.76 14.12 -10.98
N MET A 633 -2.02 13.18 -11.89
CA MET A 633 -1.16 12.04 -12.20
C MET A 633 -0.26 12.29 -13.43
N ASN A 634 -0.40 13.43 -14.11
CA ASN A 634 0.22 13.66 -15.43
C ASN A 634 1.37 14.68 -15.42
N SER A 635 1.46 15.54 -14.39
CA SER A 635 2.40 16.66 -14.42
C SER A 635 3.83 16.35 -13.94
N LEU A 636 4.01 15.30 -13.13
CA LEU A 636 5.30 14.80 -12.65
C LEU A 636 5.28 13.26 -12.74
N LYS A 637 6.22 12.67 -13.48
CA LYS A 637 6.30 11.21 -13.74
C LYS A 637 6.55 10.35 -12.48
N GLU A 638 6.75 10.95 -11.31
CA GLU A 638 7.23 10.29 -10.09
C GLU A 638 6.41 10.62 -8.80
N GLU A 639 5.43 11.53 -8.83
CA GLU A 639 4.62 11.88 -7.65
C GLU A 639 3.15 12.22 -8.05
N ILE A 640 2.15 11.67 -7.34
CA ILE A 640 0.72 12.07 -7.46
C ILE A 640 0.50 13.31 -6.59
N ILE A 641 0.08 14.42 -7.19
CA ILE A 641 -0.19 15.66 -6.46
C ILE A 641 -1.69 15.82 -6.28
N VAL A 642 -2.17 15.69 -5.03
CA VAL A 642 -3.53 16.10 -4.68
C VAL A 642 -3.55 17.63 -4.60
N GLN A 643 -4.22 18.26 -5.56
CA GLN A 643 -4.34 19.71 -5.69
C GLN A 643 -5.80 20.12 -5.80
N CYS A 644 -6.12 21.39 -5.55
CA CYS A 644 -7.41 21.94 -5.93
C CYS A 644 -7.33 22.38 -7.39
N ASN A 645 -8.04 21.71 -8.28
CA ASN A 645 -8.20 22.14 -9.65
C ASN A 645 -9.20 23.29 -9.70
N GLU A 646 -8.86 24.35 -10.42
CA GLU A 646 -9.68 25.57 -10.57
C GLU A 646 -10.99 25.33 -11.35
N GLY A 647 -11.13 24.18 -12.03
CA GLY A 647 -12.29 23.80 -12.85
C GLY A 647 -12.34 24.51 -14.19
N SER A 648 -12.18 25.85 -14.20
CA SER A 648 -12.13 26.66 -15.41
C SER A 648 -11.03 27.73 -15.33
N ALA A 649 -10.00 27.55 -16.17
CA ALA A 649 -8.91 28.52 -16.29
C ALA A 649 -9.43 29.91 -16.72
N SER A 650 -10.41 29.96 -17.62
CA SER A 650 -11.00 31.23 -18.08
C SER A 650 -11.64 32.00 -16.94
N MET A 651 -12.39 31.34 -16.06
CA MET A 651 -13.03 32.00 -14.91
C MET A 651 -12.01 32.48 -13.88
N PHE A 652 -10.95 31.71 -13.64
CA PHE A 652 -9.83 32.13 -12.81
C PHE A 652 -9.16 33.40 -13.36
N TYR A 653 -8.88 33.46 -14.67
CA TYR A 653 -8.33 34.66 -15.30
C TYR A 653 -9.31 35.84 -15.32
N CYS A 654 -10.63 35.62 -15.36
CA CYS A 654 -11.61 36.69 -15.21
C CYS A 654 -11.54 37.35 -13.82
N VAL A 655 -11.38 36.56 -12.76
CA VAL A 655 -11.19 37.06 -11.38
C VAL A 655 -9.91 37.88 -11.27
N LEU A 656 -8.77 37.34 -11.75
CA LEU A 656 -7.49 38.05 -11.76
C LEU A 656 -7.55 39.32 -12.61
N GLY A 657 -8.21 39.26 -13.78
CA GLY A 657 -8.36 40.38 -14.71
C GLY A 657 -9.13 41.54 -14.09
N TYR A 658 -10.22 41.27 -13.36
CA TYR A 658 -10.96 42.32 -12.66
C TYR A 658 -10.15 42.97 -11.53
N MET A 659 -9.42 42.17 -10.73
CA MET A 659 -8.50 42.72 -9.73
C MET A 659 -7.38 43.54 -10.37
N GLY A 660 -6.82 43.08 -11.49
CA GLY A 660 -5.85 43.82 -12.28
C GLY A 660 -6.41 45.17 -12.78
N PHE A 661 -7.65 45.18 -13.27
CA PHE A 661 -8.34 46.41 -13.66
C PHE A 661 -8.51 47.39 -12.50
N LEU A 662 -8.98 46.92 -11.33
CA LEU A 662 -9.07 47.75 -10.12
C LEU A 662 -7.71 48.29 -9.69
N GLY A 663 -6.65 47.48 -9.78
CA GLY A 663 -5.28 47.87 -9.49
C GLY A 663 -4.77 48.96 -10.42
N ILE A 664 -4.94 48.79 -11.74
CA ILE A 664 -4.52 49.77 -12.77
C ILE A 664 -5.31 51.07 -12.65
N ALA A 665 -6.63 51.00 -12.43
CA ALA A 665 -7.46 52.17 -12.20
C ALA A 665 -7.00 52.93 -10.94
N SER A 666 -6.74 52.22 -9.84
CA SER A 666 -6.24 52.80 -8.59
C SER A 666 -4.86 53.44 -8.76
N PHE A 667 -3.96 52.77 -9.48
CA PHE A 667 -2.64 53.30 -9.82
C PHE A 667 -2.74 54.58 -10.66
N THR A 668 -3.59 54.58 -11.69
CA THR A 668 -3.77 55.72 -12.60
C THR A 668 -4.29 56.95 -11.85
N VAL A 669 -5.33 56.76 -11.03
CA VAL A 669 -5.90 57.83 -10.20
C VAL A 669 -4.88 58.34 -9.18
N ALA A 670 -4.15 57.44 -8.50
CA ALA A 670 -3.10 57.81 -7.55
C ALA A 670 -1.97 58.60 -8.24
N TYR A 671 -1.55 58.16 -9.44
CA TYR A 671 -0.49 58.78 -10.22
C TYR A 671 -0.81 60.26 -10.54
N PHE A 672 -2.05 60.54 -10.97
CA PHE A 672 -2.50 61.91 -11.20
C PHE A 672 -2.61 62.72 -9.91
N ALA A 673 -3.06 62.09 -8.81
CA ALA A 673 -3.15 62.73 -7.51
C ALA A 673 -1.79 63.19 -6.94
N ARG A 674 -0.66 62.59 -7.37
CA ARG A 674 0.69 62.99 -6.90
C ARG A 674 1.06 64.44 -7.22
N LYS A 675 0.45 65.03 -8.24
CA LYS A 675 0.70 66.43 -8.63
C LYS A 675 -0.06 67.43 -7.75
N LEU A 676 -0.99 66.96 -6.91
CA LEU A 676 -1.71 67.80 -5.97
C LEU A 676 -0.82 68.12 -4.77
N PRO A 677 -0.74 69.39 -4.33
CA PRO A 677 -0.04 69.76 -3.10
C PRO A 677 -0.83 69.21 -1.91
N ASP A 678 -0.43 68.03 -1.44
CA ASP A 678 -0.97 67.40 -0.24
C ASP A 678 0.03 67.54 0.91
N SER A 679 -0.46 68.02 2.05
CA SER A 679 0.30 68.30 3.28
C SER A 679 1.13 67.12 3.81
N PHE A 680 0.81 65.87 3.42
CA PHE A 680 1.47 64.65 3.90
C PHE A 680 2.11 63.76 2.83
N ASN A 681 2.22 64.23 1.57
CA ASN A 681 2.67 63.38 0.45
C ASN A 681 1.89 62.04 0.34
N GLU A 682 0.65 61.96 0.86
CA GLU A 682 -0.09 60.70 0.99
C GLU A 682 -0.35 60.07 -0.38
N ALA A 683 -0.70 60.88 -1.38
CA ALA A 683 -0.84 60.45 -2.75
C ALA A 683 0.43 59.80 -3.33
N LYS A 684 1.64 60.24 -2.91
CA LYS A 684 2.91 59.64 -3.37
C LYS A 684 3.11 58.23 -2.81
N PHE A 685 2.83 58.05 -1.52
CA PHE A 685 2.92 56.74 -0.86
C PHE A 685 1.86 55.76 -1.38
N ILE A 686 0.64 56.22 -1.63
CA ILE A 686 -0.40 55.38 -2.26
C ILE A 686 0.04 54.99 -3.69
N THR A 687 0.61 55.91 -4.46
CA THR A 687 1.10 55.58 -5.81
C THR A 687 2.22 54.54 -5.77
N PHE A 688 3.19 54.69 -4.86
CA PHE A 688 4.26 53.72 -4.69
C PHE A 688 3.72 52.35 -4.28
N SER A 689 2.73 52.32 -3.38
CA SER A 689 2.04 51.11 -2.97
C SER A 689 1.33 50.41 -4.13
N MET A 690 0.59 51.16 -4.95
CA MET A 690 -0.08 50.65 -6.14
C MET A 690 0.92 50.17 -7.21
N LEU A 691 2.08 50.81 -7.33
CA LEU A 691 3.15 50.35 -8.22
C LEU A 691 3.69 48.98 -7.79
N VAL A 692 3.98 48.80 -6.50
CA VAL A 692 4.42 47.52 -5.93
C VAL A 692 3.36 46.44 -6.15
N PHE A 693 2.08 46.78 -5.91
CA PHE A 693 0.97 45.89 -6.19
C PHE A 693 0.94 45.44 -7.66
N CYS A 694 0.96 46.38 -8.60
CA CYS A 694 0.93 46.08 -10.02
C CYS A 694 2.15 45.26 -10.48
N SER A 695 3.36 45.53 -9.96
CA SER A 695 4.55 44.75 -10.32
C SER A 695 4.47 43.31 -9.85
N VAL A 696 3.98 43.06 -8.63
CA VAL A 696 3.83 41.71 -8.08
C VAL A 696 2.87 40.89 -8.95
N TRP A 697 1.71 41.46 -9.29
CA TRP A 697 0.71 40.75 -10.10
C TRP A 697 1.07 40.60 -11.57
N LEU A 698 1.88 41.51 -12.13
CA LEU A 698 2.45 41.34 -13.48
C LEU A 698 3.46 40.20 -13.51
N SER A 699 4.33 40.08 -12.50
CA SER A 699 5.28 38.97 -12.36
C SER A 699 4.63 37.64 -11.99
N PHE A 700 3.47 37.68 -11.33
CA PHE A 700 2.72 36.48 -10.94
C PHE A 700 2.31 35.64 -12.15
N ILE A 701 1.76 36.24 -13.21
CA ILE A 701 1.21 35.53 -14.38
C ILE A 701 2.24 34.58 -15.04
N PRO A 702 3.44 35.05 -15.47
CA PRO A 702 4.42 34.16 -16.09
C PRO A 702 5.00 33.14 -15.10
N THR A 703 5.15 33.52 -13.83
CA THR A 703 5.67 32.60 -12.79
C THR A 703 4.69 31.47 -12.51
N TYR A 704 3.40 31.81 -12.35
CA TYR A 704 2.31 30.86 -12.13
C TYR A 704 2.22 29.85 -13.27
N LEU A 705 2.27 30.32 -14.53
CA LEU A 705 2.26 29.47 -15.72
C LEU A 705 3.50 28.58 -15.86
N SER A 706 4.65 29.00 -15.33
CA SER A 706 5.90 28.25 -15.40
C SER A 706 6.06 27.22 -14.28
N THR A 707 5.35 27.37 -13.16
CA THR A 707 5.46 26.50 -11.98
C THR A 707 4.35 25.47 -11.92
N LYS A 708 4.60 24.30 -11.33
CA LYS A 708 3.61 23.23 -11.17
C LYS A 708 3.52 22.74 -9.72
N GLY A 709 2.39 22.14 -9.35
CA GLY A 709 2.19 21.49 -8.06
C GLY A 709 2.32 22.44 -6.86
N LYS A 710 3.07 22.03 -5.83
CA LYS A 710 3.23 22.79 -4.57
C LYS A 710 3.85 24.18 -4.77
N TYR A 711 4.70 24.35 -5.78
CA TYR A 711 5.35 25.63 -6.06
C TYR A 711 4.37 26.67 -6.66
N MET A 712 3.35 26.22 -7.39
CA MET A 712 2.29 27.09 -7.91
C MET A 712 1.54 27.78 -6.76
N VAL A 713 1.14 26.99 -5.74
CA VAL A 713 0.49 27.50 -4.53
C VAL A 713 1.41 28.42 -3.72
N ALA A 714 2.71 28.10 -3.66
CA ALA A 714 3.70 28.94 -2.98
C ALA A 714 3.85 30.32 -3.65
N VAL A 715 3.83 30.38 -5.00
CA VAL A 715 3.88 31.63 -5.77
C VAL A 715 2.62 32.49 -5.52
N GLU A 716 1.44 31.87 -5.41
CA GLU A 716 0.20 32.57 -5.02
C GLU A 716 0.31 33.18 -3.62
N ILE A 717 0.70 32.37 -2.62
CA ILE A 717 0.86 32.82 -1.23
C ILE A 717 1.86 33.98 -1.15
N PHE A 718 3.03 33.84 -1.79
CA PHE A 718 4.06 34.87 -1.79
C PHE A 718 3.55 36.18 -2.41
N SER A 719 2.80 36.10 -3.51
CA SER A 719 2.21 37.27 -4.18
C SER A 719 1.15 37.96 -3.30
N ILE A 720 0.31 37.18 -2.62
CA ILE A 720 -0.68 37.68 -1.65
C ILE A 720 0.01 38.42 -0.51
N LEU A 721 1.03 37.81 0.11
CA LEU A 721 1.74 38.40 1.24
C LEU A 721 2.52 39.66 0.85
N CYS A 722 3.25 39.61 -0.27
CA CYS A 722 4.06 40.73 -0.76
C CYS A 722 3.18 41.93 -1.12
N SER A 723 2.08 41.71 -1.84
CA SER A 723 1.14 42.78 -2.21
C SER A 723 0.44 43.39 -0.99
N SER A 724 0.02 42.56 -0.02
CA SER A 724 -0.60 43.03 1.23
C SER A 724 0.38 43.80 2.11
N ALA A 725 1.63 43.35 2.19
CA ALA A 725 2.70 44.04 2.92
C ALA A 725 3.07 45.38 2.25
N GLY A 726 3.11 45.43 0.92
CA GLY A 726 3.30 46.67 0.16
C GLY A 726 2.17 47.68 0.39
N LEU A 727 0.92 47.22 0.50
CA LEU A 727 -0.24 48.05 0.85
C LEU A 727 -0.18 48.58 2.27
N LEU A 728 0.04 47.70 3.23
CA LEU A 728 0.10 48.07 4.64
C LEU A 728 1.29 48.99 4.93
N GLY A 729 2.49 48.59 4.52
CA GLY A 729 3.74 49.30 4.81
C GLY A 729 3.77 50.69 4.17
N CYS A 730 3.42 50.82 2.89
CA CYS A 730 3.53 52.11 2.22
C CYS A 730 2.45 53.09 2.69
N ILE A 731 1.21 52.64 2.93
CA ILE A 731 0.08 53.53 3.25
C ILE A 731 0.08 53.91 4.75
N PHE A 732 0.51 53.03 5.64
CA PHE A 732 0.34 53.20 7.09
C PHE A 732 1.63 53.47 7.85
N SER A 733 2.81 52.99 7.41
CA SER A 733 4.07 53.23 8.14
C SER A 733 4.40 54.70 8.34
N PRO A 734 4.25 55.61 7.35
CA PRO A 734 4.49 57.04 7.57
C PRO A 734 3.56 57.64 8.65
N LYS A 735 2.34 57.13 8.78
CA LYS A 735 1.35 57.61 9.74
C LYS A 735 1.59 57.06 11.13
N CYS A 736 1.94 55.77 11.25
CA CYS A 736 2.37 55.17 12.51
C CYS A 736 3.61 55.88 13.05
N TYR A 737 4.59 56.19 12.18
CA TYR A 737 5.78 56.94 12.54
C TYR A 737 5.44 58.30 13.14
N ILE A 738 4.54 59.08 12.50
CA ILE A 738 4.12 60.39 13.04
C ILE A 738 3.35 60.25 14.36
N ILE A 739 2.41 59.30 14.44
CA ILE A 739 1.58 59.11 15.64
C ILE A 739 2.40 58.69 16.87
N ILE A 740 3.46 57.87 16.68
CA ILE A 740 4.24 57.29 17.78
C ILE A 740 5.50 58.10 18.10
N LEU A 741 6.25 58.52 17.06
CA LEU A 741 7.60 59.09 17.21
C LEU A 741 7.64 60.62 17.05
N ARG A 742 6.57 61.24 16.53
CA ARG A 742 6.48 62.70 16.30
C ARG A 742 5.08 63.28 16.68
N PRO A 743 4.59 63.07 17.92
CA PRO A 743 3.26 63.51 18.34
C PRO A 743 3.06 65.04 18.26
N GLU A 744 4.13 65.85 18.25
CA GLU A 744 4.10 67.30 18.11
C GLU A 744 3.49 67.80 16.78
N LEU A 745 3.53 66.96 15.72
CA LEU A 745 2.93 67.25 14.42
C LEU A 745 1.42 66.90 14.36
N ASN A 746 0.85 66.39 15.45
CA ASN A 746 -0.54 65.93 15.57
C ASN A 746 -1.47 66.97 16.21
N ASN A 747 -1.13 68.27 16.12
CA ASN A 747 -1.93 69.38 16.65
C ASN A 747 -2.72 70.10 15.54
N LYS A 748 -3.96 70.48 15.85
CA LYS A 748 -4.92 71.06 14.89
C LYS A 748 -4.40 72.37 14.25
N GLU A 749 -3.64 73.17 15.00
CA GLU A 749 -3.06 74.44 14.53
C GLU A 749 -1.97 74.26 13.47
N HIS A 750 -1.15 73.20 13.56
CA HIS A 750 -0.12 72.90 12.54
C HIS A 750 -0.70 72.37 11.23
N LEU A 751 -1.90 71.76 11.26
CA LEU A 751 -2.63 71.31 10.09
C LEU A 751 -3.29 72.49 9.34
N THR A 752 -3.92 73.42 10.06
CA THR A 752 -4.58 74.59 9.45
C THR A 752 -3.63 75.71 9.00
N ARG A 753 -2.44 75.85 9.62
CA ARG A 753 -1.49 76.94 9.28
C ARG A 753 -0.75 76.71 7.94
N ARG A 754 -0.87 75.51 7.34
CA ARG A 754 -0.27 75.15 6.05
C ARG A 754 -1.29 75.01 4.89
N GLU A 755 -2.58 75.25 5.15
CA GLU A 755 -3.65 75.30 4.15
C GLU A 755 -3.91 76.71 3.59
N LYS A 756 -3.20 77.73 4.09
CA LYS A 756 -3.02 79.03 3.41
C LYS A 756 -1.74 78.97 2.60
#